data_AF-A0A813RYB1-F1
#
_entry.id   AF-A0A813RYB1-F1
#
_cell.length_a   1.000
_cell.length_b   1.000
_cell.length_c   1.000
_cell.angle_alpha   90.00
_cell.angle_beta   90.00
_cell.angle_gamma   90.00
#
_symmetry.space_group_name_H-M   'P 1'
#
loop_
_entity.id
_entity.type
_entity.pdbx_description
1 polymer ?
#
loop_
_entity_poly.entity_id
_entity_poly.type
_entity_poly.pdbx_seq_one_letter_code
_entity_poly.pdbx_strand_id
1 'polypeptide(L)'
;MSSEQHLSPVLVGQHFQTDDNNIEVNRDEEQIVDNSNDIPLYEHSNLTKKQALKKITDFVLKTDMKPKILKHALCLMRTLLPEQNQLPSTLDELFRSMMSSENDWHLSRYLRKHKYRDVSLTNSISSSSSSSSSSSSDSTTRSTLPSPILRRRPNIQSDDSTDEPMSPPQSMIQARRFINSQRDRMNDTHTTAGLDGIINGQTFHNRRLTNVSPTNLVIGDNHTNDDSDYRAKSPELIRRKRRRSDEINGFDMLQLSTNINEIFELNQNTENLSLRFTPYTSAFDTGFWHELTRRKLDIFRLDSSEKNIYGYYKNETNDGLPPLFNVDHQCFDDPPLNNRQFNVNGTLKLVNTIEEFKTFDIDSIIKSEGNLLLHDITHGKALNEPQKMNRFYLLVYADLKKYVYYYWFAFPAFLIPKSYNLIQNIQQLSDRFSNSEILSIAKCLKENIVSACSLIYSSSSWSYLSLKDGIDYIIHHPQNTSEIYFVVNDPSSHPNHPGWPVRNILTLLYYHISHCNTLNVICWREKYRDGAHIIHHSLLLQLRPESIAQSLNNELPNMTGWEKNERQRLGPRQVDLSTSMNPRHLAETAVTLNLKLMKWRLAPELELKPLEQLKCLLLGAGTLGCNVARSLMAWGIQHITFVDNGRVSYSNPVRQTLFTFQDSCENKYKAHAAADSLKTIYPGVKSSAIVLNIPMPGHSVPDSIVDKVKAEVEQLESLIFEHDVVFLLTDSRESRWLPTLIASAEEKITITAALGFDSYVIIRHGVRSSLSTVADIIDNDKTILAGEKLGCYFCNDVVAPGNSSIDRTLDQQCTVTRPGISMIASAMAVELLVSIIQHPLRKNDENELQAQTCLGIVPHTIRGFLGRYSTILPSGEGFSQCVACSSKVIHAYKEGRFNFLMKVFNEVNYLEDLTGLREMQLSTNIDEIIELSDDESI
;
A
#
# COMPACT_ATOMS: atom_id res chain seq x y z
N MET A 1 -39.10 -26.93 -43.96
CA MET A 1 -39.83 -28.16 -43.55
C MET A 1 -38.79 -29.15 -43.03
N SER A 2 -39.23 -30.10 -42.20
CA SER A 2 -38.59 -31.39 -41.81
C SER A 2 -37.56 -31.98 -42.80
N SER A 3 -36.57 -32.81 -42.43
CA SER A 3 -36.00 -33.31 -41.16
C SER A 3 -34.81 -34.26 -41.50
N GLU A 4 -34.09 -34.77 -40.51
CA GLU A 4 -33.21 -35.96 -40.56
C GLU A 4 -31.84 -35.93 -41.33
N GLN A 5 -30.78 -36.08 -40.51
CA GLN A 5 -29.73 -37.12 -40.54
C GLN A 5 -28.69 -37.32 -41.68
N HIS A 6 -27.45 -37.52 -41.19
CA HIS A 6 -26.43 -38.52 -41.57
C HIS A 6 -25.34 -38.27 -42.65
N LEU A 7 -24.08 -38.36 -42.17
CA LEU A 7 -22.95 -39.21 -42.62
C LEU A 7 -21.61 -38.59 -43.09
N SER A 8 -20.55 -39.31 -42.72
CA SER A 8 -19.09 -39.06 -42.83
C SER A 8 -18.47 -39.67 -44.11
N PRO A 9 -17.14 -39.53 -44.34
CA PRO A 9 -16.20 -40.69 -44.28
C PRO A 9 -14.76 -40.38 -43.74
N VAL A 10 -14.06 -41.21 -42.92
CA VAL A 10 -13.26 -42.48 -43.17
C VAL A 10 -11.91 -42.23 -43.90
N LEU A 11 -10.68 -42.71 -43.52
CA LEU A 11 -10.02 -43.38 -42.36
C LEU A 11 -8.47 -43.06 -42.41
N VAL A 12 -7.52 -43.46 -41.54
CA VAL A 12 -6.88 -44.78 -41.18
C VAL A 12 -5.89 -44.51 -39.98
N GLY A 13 -5.88 -45.27 -38.86
CA GLY A 13 -4.98 -46.42 -38.53
C GLY A 13 -3.60 -46.01 -37.95
N GLN A 14 -2.99 -46.58 -36.89
CA GLN A 14 -3.11 -47.90 -36.21
C GLN A 14 -2.83 -47.85 -34.67
N HIS A 15 -3.08 -48.97 -33.98
CA HIS A 15 -2.81 -49.26 -32.55
C HIS A 15 -1.36 -49.73 -32.26
N PHE A 16 -0.92 -49.73 -30.98
CA PHE A 16 -0.70 -50.96 -30.17
C PHE A 16 -0.44 -50.67 -28.68
N GLN A 17 -0.44 -51.73 -27.85
CA GLN A 17 -0.48 -51.73 -26.38
C GLN A 17 0.63 -52.64 -25.78
N THR A 18 1.02 -52.32 -24.54
CA THR A 18 1.49 -53.23 -23.44
C THR A 18 2.87 -53.94 -23.44
N ASP A 19 3.36 -54.08 -22.20
CA ASP A 19 4.27 -55.10 -21.60
C ASP A 19 5.81 -54.92 -21.55
N ASP A 20 6.27 -54.59 -20.33
CA ASP A 20 7.14 -55.37 -19.43
C ASP A 20 8.56 -55.90 -19.80
N ASN A 21 9.48 -55.60 -18.87
CA ASN A 21 10.62 -56.40 -18.36
C ASN A 21 11.95 -56.57 -19.14
N ASN A 22 13.04 -56.36 -18.38
CA ASN A 22 14.35 -57.04 -18.43
C ASN A 22 15.31 -56.76 -19.63
N ILE A 23 16.66 -56.82 -19.50
CA ILE A 23 17.56 -56.97 -18.33
C ILE A 23 18.95 -56.35 -18.64
N GLU A 24 19.71 -56.13 -17.56
CA GLU A 24 21.12 -55.79 -17.37
C GLU A 24 22.19 -56.16 -18.44
N VAL A 25 23.34 -55.46 -18.38
CA VAL A 25 24.73 -55.99 -18.21
C VAL A 25 25.69 -54.80 -18.42
N ASN A 26 26.30 -54.23 -17.35
CA ASN A 26 27.67 -54.53 -16.86
C ASN A 26 28.80 -54.05 -17.82
N ARG A 27 29.92 -53.43 -17.42
CA ARG A 27 30.63 -53.44 -16.11
C ARG A 27 31.78 -52.42 -16.03
N ASP A 28 32.15 -52.09 -14.78
CA ASP A 28 33.50 -51.83 -14.19
C ASP A 28 34.33 -50.58 -14.58
N GLU A 29 35.16 -49.95 -13.72
CA GLU A 29 35.46 -49.93 -12.26
C GLU A 29 36.25 -48.59 -12.03
N GLU A 30 36.57 -48.02 -10.85
CA GLU A 30 36.96 -48.54 -9.52
C GLU A 30 36.50 -47.62 -8.36
N GLN A 31 36.08 -48.26 -7.26
CA GLN A 31 36.37 -48.00 -5.83
C GLN A 31 36.71 -46.58 -5.31
N ILE A 32 36.04 -46.20 -4.21
CA ILE A 32 36.67 -46.06 -2.88
C ILE A 32 35.67 -46.52 -1.81
N VAL A 33 36.17 -47.25 -0.81
CA VAL A 33 35.37 -47.94 0.21
C VAL A 33 34.97 -47.00 1.35
N ASP A 34 33.71 -47.10 1.76
CA ASP A 34 33.17 -46.42 2.94
C ASP A 34 33.64 -47.16 4.22
N ASN A 35 34.38 -46.47 5.08
CA ASN A 35 34.97 -47.05 6.29
C ASN A 35 35.26 -45.95 7.32
N SER A 36 34.24 -45.49 8.05
CA SER A 36 34.41 -44.91 9.39
C SER A 36 33.11 -44.88 10.21
N ASN A 37 32.83 -46.00 10.88
CA ASN A 37 32.45 -45.87 12.29
C ASN A 37 33.65 -45.27 13.06
N ASP A 38 33.40 -44.72 14.24
CA ASP A 38 34.36 -44.07 15.15
C ASP A 38 34.88 -42.69 14.73
N ILE A 39 34.05 -41.67 14.97
CA ILE A 39 34.54 -40.37 15.49
C ILE A 39 33.91 -40.16 16.87
N PRO A 40 34.69 -39.91 17.94
CA PRO A 40 34.15 -39.98 19.31
C PRO A 40 33.20 -38.83 19.66
N LEU A 41 32.25 -39.15 20.55
CA LEU A 41 31.62 -38.18 21.45
C LEU A 41 32.71 -37.41 22.21
N TYR A 42 33.03 -36.19 21.77
CA TYR A 42 33.86 -35.30 22.57
C TYR A 42 33.03 -34.73 23.72
N GLU A 43 33.34 -35.21 24.92
CA GLU A 43 32.80 -34.71 26.18
C GLU A 43 32.86 -33.18 26.27
N HIS A 44 31.86 -32.59 26.93
CA HIS A 44 31.77 -31.14 27.17
C HIS A 44 32.89 -30.63 28.09
N SER A 45 34.09 -30.46 27.55
CA SER A 45 35.13 -29.66 28.16
C SER A 45 34.78 -28.17 28.02
N ASN A 46 34.54 -27.49 29.15
CA ASN A 46 34.27 -26.06 29.21
C ASN A 46 35.52 -25.25 28.80
N LEU A 47 35.75 -25.14 27.50
CA LEU A 47 36.81 -24.31 26.91
C LEU A 47 36.55 -22.83 27.24
N THR A 48 37.41 -22.26 28.08
CA THR A 48 37.35 -20.84 28.40
C THR A 48 37.59 -20.00 27.15
N LYS A 49 36.97 -18.82 27.04
CA LYS A 49 37.11 -17.92 25.87
C LYS A 49 38.57 -17.65 25.49
N LYS A 50 39.48 -17.63 26.48
CA LYS A 50 40.92 -17.43 26.29
C LYS A 50 41.62 -18.62 25.60
N GLN A 51 41.17 -19.85 25.83
CA GLN A 51 41.66 -21.05 25.15
C GLN A 51 41.12 -21.16 23.72
N ALA A 52 39.85 -20.81 23.49
CA ALA A 52 39.26 -20.73 22.16
C ALA A 52 40.00 -19.70 21.27
N LEU A 53 40.23 -18.49 21.79
CA LEU A 53 40.96 -17.44 21.08
C LEU A 53 42.39 -17.86 20.72
N LYS A 54 43.09 -18.56 21.62
CA LYS A 54 44.43 -19.09 21.34
C LYS A 54 44.41 -20.13 20.21
N LYS A 55 43.48 -21.09 20.22
CA LYS A 55 43.35 -22.09 19.15
C LYS A 55 43.05 -21.45 17.78
N ILE A 56 42.18 -20.43 17.74
CA ILE A 56 41.87 -19.71 16.49
C ILE A 56 43.10 -18.91 16.01
N THR A 57 43.83 -18.27 16.93
CA THR A 57 45.06 -17.52 16.63
C THR A 57 46.16 -18.44 16.06
N ASP A 58 46.40 -19.59 16.70
CA ASP A 58 47.37 -20.59 16.27
C ASP A 58 46.98 -21.24 14.92
N PHE A 59 45.68 -21.33 14.61
CA PHE A 59 45.17 -21.83 13.32
C PHE A 59 45.39 -20.81 12.18
N VAL A 60 45.02 -19.54 12.41
CA VAL A 60 45.20 -18.43 11.47
C VAL A 60 46.68 -18.18 11.14
N LEU A 61 47.57 -18.31 12.12
CA LEU A 61 49.02 -18.13 11.90
C LEU A 61 49.71 -19.34 11.25
N LYS A 62 49.04 -20.50 11.12
CA LYS A 62 49.61 -21.74 10.55
C LYS A 62 49.02 -22.16 9.21
N THR A 63 48.00 -21.48 8.70
CA THR A 63 47.35 -21.82 7.42
C THR A 63 47.41 -20.66 6.45
N ASP A 64 47.86 -20.94 5.22
CA ASP A 64 48.00 -19.95 4.16
C ASP A 64 46.63 -19.64 3.54
N MET A 65 45.87 -18.76 4.19
CA MET A 65 44.45 -18.51 3.92
C MET A 65 44.21 -17.46 2.85
N LYS A 66 43.21 -17.71 1.98
CA LYS A 66 42.72 -16.72 1.00
C LYS A 66 42.28 -15.42 1.71
N PRO A 67 42.65 -14.22 1.21
CA PRO A 67 42.47 -12.94 1.93
C PRO A 67 41.05 -12.65 2.44
N LYS A 68 40.00 -13.04 1.69
CA LYS A 68 38.60 -12.86 2.11
C LYS A 68 38.20 -13.70 3.32
N ILE A 69 38.80 -14.89 3.48
CA ILE A 69 38.55 -15.78 4.64
C ILE A 69 39.30 -15.23 5.86
N LEU A 70 40.56 -14.81 5.66
CA LEU A 70 41.38 -14.14 6.67
C LEU A 70 40.70 -12.85 7.20
N LYS A 71 40.14 -12.02 6.32
CA LYS A 71 39.37 -10.79 6.66
C LYS A 71 38.18 -11.12 7.59
N HIS A 72 37.41 -12.18 7.29
CA HIS A 72 36.28 -12.60 8.14
C HIS A 72 36.75 -13.19 9.48
N ALA A 73 37.78 -14.03 9.49
CA ALA A 73 38.33 -14.61 10.72
C ALA A 73 38.83 -13.52 11.69
N LEU A 74 39.55 -12.51 11.18
CA LEU A 74 40.04 -11.37 11.98
C LEU A 74 38.90 -10.51 12.53
N CYS A 75 37.84 -10.26 11.74
CA CYS A 75 36.63 -9.59 12.24
C CYS A 75 35.95 -10.38 13.36
N LEU A 76 35.79 -11.70 13.20
CA LEU A 76 35.18 -12.57 14.21
C LEU A 76 36.01 -12.59 15.50
N MET A 77 37.34 -12.70 15.39
CA MET A 77 38.25 -12.63 16.54
C MET A 77 38.11 -11.32 17.31
N ARG A 78 37.95 -10.19 16.62
CA ARG A 78 37.79 -8.86 17.26
C ARG A 78 36.43 -8.70 17.93
N THR A 79 35.37 -9.36 17.45
CA THR A 79 34.07 -9.42 18.16
C THR A 79 34.06 -10.33 19.40
N LEU A 80 35.03 -11.22 19.54
CA LEU A 80 35.15 -12.14 20.70
C LEU A 80 36.06 -11.61 21.82
N LEU A 81 36.72 -10.46 21.60
CA LEU A 81 37.60 -9.79 22.56
C LEU A 81 36.84 -8.69 23.33
N PRO A 82 36.86 -8.67 24.68
CA PRO A 82 36.40 -7.53 25.46
C PRO A 82 37.26 -6.29 25.19
N GLU A 83 36.67 -5.09 25.29
CA GLU A 83 37.22 -3.79 24.84
C GLU A 83 38.61 -3.39 25.38
N GLN A 84 39.15 -4.11 26.37
CA GLN A 84 40.45 -3.82 27.00
C GLN A 84 41.61 -4.75 26.58
N ASN A 85 41.38 -5.74 25.72
CA ASN A 85 42.46 -6.61 25.19
C ASN A 85 42.72 -6.33 23.71
N GLN A 86 43.90 -5.79 23.39
CA GLN A 86 44.38 -5.65 22.01
C GLN A 86 44.68 -7.04 21.40
N LEU A 87 44.60 -7.15 20.07
CA LEU A 87 45.14 -8.32 19.36
C LEU A 87 46.68 -8.37 19.57
N PRO A 88 47.31 -9.57 19.47
CA PRO A 88 48.77 -9.67 19.34
C PRO A 88 49.27 -8.73 18.24
N SER A 89 50.37 -8.02 18.49
CA SER A 89 50.87 -6.92 17.64
C SER A 89 51.01 -7.33 16.17
N THR A 90 51.52 -8.53 15.90
CA THR A 90 51.67 -9.11 14.56
C THR A 90 50.34 -9.23 13.79
N LEU A 91 49.22 -9.46 14.47
CA LEU A 91 47.90 -9.55 13.84
C LEU A 91 47.24 -8.18 13.69
N ASP A 92 47.51 -7.21 14.58
CA ASP A 92 47.01 -5.84 14.43
C ASP A 92 47.76 -5.10 13.31
N GLU A 93 49.07 -5.36 13.11
CA GLU A 93 49.83 -4.90 11.95
C GLU A 93 49.33 -5.50 10.63
N LEU A 94 49.10 -6.82 10.59
CA LEU A 94 48.59 -7.51 9.40
C LEU A 94 47.18 -7.04 9.03
N PHE A 95 46.34 -6.76 10.03
CA PHE A 95 45.03 -6.13 9.84
C PHE A 95 45.14 -4.69 9.32
N ARG A 96 46.02 -3.85 9.88
CA ARG A 96 46.25 -2.47 9.40
C ARG A 96 46.77 -2.43 7.95
N SER A 97 47.67 -3.36 7.60
CA SER A 97 48.18 -3.53 6.23
C SER A 97 47.08 -3.90 5.22
N MET A 98 46.15 -4.77 5.60
CA MET A 98 44.97 -5.10 4.78
C MET A 98 43.92 -3.97 4.72
N MET A 99 43.96 -2.99 5.63
CA MET A 99 42.96 -1.91 5.73
C MET A 99 43.38 -0.64 4.98
N SER A 100 44.63 -0.52 4.51
CA SER A 100 45.11 0.63 3.75
C SER A 100 45.01 0.45 2.22
N SER A 101 44.64 -0.75 1.73
CA SER A 101 44.79 -1.12 0.31
C SER A 101 43.51 -1.18 -0.54
N GLU A 102 42.30 -1.07 0.04
CA GLU A 102 41.03 -1.09 -0.73
C GLU A 102 39.96 -0.10 -0.19
N ASN A 103 39.41 0.72 -1.09
CA ASN A 103 38.24 1.58 -0.82
C ASN A 103 36.93 0.76 -0.86
N ASP A 104 36.58 0.08 0.23
CA ASP A 104 35.42 -0.81 0.33
C ASP A 104 34.23 -0.17 1.09
N TRP A 105 33.11 0.06 0.39
CA TRP A 105 31.93 0.76 0.92
C TRP A 105 31.28 0.05 2.13
N HIS A 106 31.41 -1.28 2.21
CA HIS A 106 30.85 -2.05 3.32
C HIS A 106 31.55 -1.71 4.64
N LEU A 107 32.83 -1.34 4.58
CA LEU A 107 33.63 -0.95 5.73
C LEU A 107 33.22 0.42 6.27
N SER A 108 33.02 1.42 5.39
CA SER A 108 32.51 2.74 5.78
C SER A 108 31.12 2.65 6.43
N ARG A 109 30.27 1.74 5.95
CA ARG A 109 28.94 1.47 6.55
C ARG A 109 29.05 0.81 7.93
N TYR A 110 30.01 -0.09 8.14
CA TYR A 110 30.27 -0.72 9.44
C TYR A 110 30.79 0.30 10.47
N LEU A 111 31.79 1.11 10.10
CA LEU A 111 32.38 2.14 10.98
C LEU A 111 31.33 3.19 11.42
N ARG A 112 30.49 3.66 10.48
CA ARG A 112 29.38 4.59 10.80
C ARG A 112 28.34 3.97 11.73
N LYS A 113 28.04 2.66 11.59
CA LYS A 113 27.03 1.97 12.42
C LYS A 113 27.45 1.83 13.88
N HIS A 114 28.76 1.81 14.16
CA HIS A 114 29.32 1.58 15.50
C HIS A 114 29.97 2.82 16.16
N LYS A 115 29.69 4.04 15.65
CA LYS A 115 30.06 5.33 16.28
C LYS A 115 31.55 5.52 16.66
N TYR A 116 32.48 4.97 15.89
CA TYR A 116 33.87 5.44 15.98
C TYR A 116 33.95 6.85 15.37
N ARG A 117 34.25 7.85 16.21
CA ARG A 117 34.60 9.21 15.76
C ARG A 117 35.98 9.19 15.10
N ASP A 118 36.15 9.95 14.03
CA ASP A 118 37.46 10.26 13.46
C ASP A 118 38.35 10.88 14.54
N VAL A 119 39.45 10.21 14.87
CA VAL A 119 40.54 10.80 15.64
C VAL A 119 41.47 11.48 14.65
N SER A 120 41.54 12.80 14.75
CA SER A 120 42.39 13.68 13.97
C SER A 120 43.85 13.21 13.92
N LEU A 121 44.36 12.92 12.73
CA LEU A 121 45.79 12.83 12.44
C LEU A 121 46.22 14.07 11.65
N THR A 122 46.45 15.16 12.38
CA THR A 122 47.05 16.39 11.83
C THR A 122 48.52 16.50 12.25
N ASN A 123 49.40 16.42 11.25
CA ASN A 123 50.73 17.04 11.15
C ASN A 123 51.79 16.76 12.24
N SER A 124 52.93 16.18 11.85
CA SER A 124 54.17 16.97 11.66
C SER A 124 55.41 16.10 11.37
N ILE A 125 56.26 16.57 10.44
CA ILE A 125 57.72 16.79 10.59
C ILE A 125 58.38 16.81 9.19
N SER A 126 59.28 17.76 9.01
CA SER A 126 59.92 18.15 7.76
C SER A 126 61.38 17.68 7.65
N SER A 127 61.86 17.51 6.41
CA SER A 127 63.29 17.50 6.01
C SER A 127 64.13 16.28 6.48
N SER A 128 65.24 15.86 5.85
CA SER A 128 66.06 16.46 4.78
C SER A 128 66.95 15.41 4.07
N SER A 129 67.11 15.51 2.74
CA SER A 129 68.35 15.27 1.96
C SER A 129 68.02 15.27 0.45
N SER A 130 68.86 15.66 -0.52
CA SER A 130 69.90 16.69 -0.72
C SER A 130 70.67 16.31 -1.99
N SER A 131 71.22 17.27 -2.74
CA SER A 131 72.10 17.12 -3.95
C SER A 131 71.43 16.60 -5.24
N SER A 132 71.71 17.14 -6.45
CA SER A 132 72.59 18.27 -6.83
C SER A 132 72.36 18.80 -8.26
N SER A 133 72.71 20.09 -8.49
CA SER A 133 73.21 20.71 -9.75
C SER A 133 72.37 20.67 -11.06
N SER A 134 72.32 21.71 -11.91
CA SER A 134 72.87 23.08 -11.86
C SER A 134 72.33 23.97 -13.02
N SER A 135 72.63 25.29 -12.95
CA SER A 135 72.90 26.21 -14.07
C SER A 135 71.81 26.60 -15.09
N SER A 136 71.20 27.77 -14.82
CA SER A 136 71.23 29.02 -15.63
C SER A 136 70.55 29.18 -17.01
N SER A 137 69.80 30.30 -17.07
CA SER A 137 69.74 31.36 -18.12
C SER A 137 68.97 31.19 -19.44
N ASP A 138 68.31 32.31 -19.80
CA ASP A 138 68.09 32.88 -21.14
C ASP A 138 66.94 32.43 -22.07
N SER A 139 65.87 33.24 -22.04
CA SER A 139 65.44 34.14 -23.14
C SER A 139 64.67 33.63 -24.39
N THR A 140 63.63 34.41 -24.71
CA THR A 140 63.18 34.85 -26.06
C THR A 140 62.52 33.91 -27.09
N THR A 141 61.39 34.41 -27.62
CA THR A 141 60.89 34.31 -29.03
C THR A 141 60.42 32.95 -29.58
N ARG A 142 59.56 32.84 -30.63
CA ARG A 142 58.48 33.68 -31.24
C ARG A 142 57.88 32.88 -32.42
N SER A 143 56.55 32.95 -32.65
CA SER A 143 55.84 32.57 -33.91
C SER A 143 55.93 31.08 -34.34
N THR A 144 55.16 30.51 -35.29
CA THR A 144 54.31 31.01 -36.40
C THR A 144 53.09 30.09 -36.71
N LEU A 145 52.04 30.65 -37.33
CA LEU A 145 50.97 30.00 -38.13
C LEU A 145 51.55 29.45 -39.49
N PRO A 146 50.87 28.64 -40.36
CA PRO A 146 49.44 28.76 -40.76
C PRO A 146 48.68 27.48 -41.23
N SER A 147 47.45 27.68 -41.70
CA SER A 147 46.61 26.77 -42.52
C SER A 147 46.83 27.03 -44.04
N PRO A 148 45.97 26.63 -45.03
CA PRO A 148 44.95 25.56 -45.17
C PRO A 148 45.11 24.75 -46.51
N ILE A 149 44.09 23.97 -46.94
CA ILE A 149 43.66 23.58 -48.34
C ILE A 149 42.78 22.31 -48.25
N LEU A 150 41.80 21.94 -49.09
CA LEU A 150 40.73 22.52 -49.93
C LEU A 150 40.26 21.38 -50.89
N ARG A 151 38.93 21.27 -51.17
CA ARG A 151 38.28 20.53 -52.31
C ARG A 151 38.31 18.97 -52.29
N ARG A 152 37.27 18.21 -52.66
CA ARG A 152 36.19 18.38 -53.70
C ARG A 152 35.09 17.29 -53.53
N ARG A 153 33.85 17.54 -54.01
CA ARG A 153 32.86 16.48 -54.39
C ARG A 153 33.09 16.05 -55.86
N PRO A 154 32.51 14.92 -56.35
CA PRO A 154 31.19 14.97 -57.02
C PRO A 154 30.26 13.76 -56.77
N ASN A 155 29.10 13.75 -57.45
CA ASN A 155 27.95 12.84 -57.32
C ASN A 155 28.06 11.54 -58.18
N ILE A 156 26.96 10.75 -58.14
CA ILE A 156 26.40 9.77 -59.11
C ILE A 156 26.48 8.32 -58.56
N GLN A 157 25.52 7.39 -58.71
CA GLN A 157 24.06 7.29 -58.98
C GLN A 157 23.80 5.76 -59.19
N SER A 158 22.57 5.28 -59.00
CA SER A 158 21.97 4.06 -59.61
C SER A 158 22.48 2.63 -59.25
N ASP A 159 21.48 1.84 -58.85
CA ASP A 159 21.16 0.46 -59.26
C ASP A 159 21.59 -0.80 -58.47
N ASP A 160 20.50 -1.49 -58.06
CA ASP A 160 20.21 -2.92 -58.08
C ASP A 160 20.77 -3.96 -57.09
N SER A 161 19.88 -4.93 -56.89
CA SER A 161 19.83 -6.01 -55.90
C SER A 161 20.76 -7.19 -56.19
N THR A 162 21.23 -7.85 -55.13
CA THR A 162 21.20 -9.33 -54.98
C THR A 162 21.27 -9.72 -53.51
N ASP A 163 20.58 -10.79 -53.12
CA ASP A 163 20.55 -11.33 -51.75
C ASP A 163 21.83 -12.12 -51.39
N GLU A 164 22.34 -11.92 -50.16
CA GLU A 164 22.91 -13.01 -49.34
C GLU A 164 22.80 -12.66 -47.83
N PRO A 165 22.74 -13.65 -46.92
CA PRO A 165 22.27 -13.43 -45.55
C PRO A 165 23.35 -12.94 -44.58
N MET A 166 23.23 -11.69 -44.12
CA MET A 166 24.04 -11.16 -43.01
C MET A 166 23.60 -11.70 -41.64
N SER A 167 24.57 -12.15 -40.85
CA SER A 167 24.43 -12.56 -39.45
C SER A 167 24.06 -11.38 -38.53
N PRO A 168 23.33 -11.61 -37.42
CA PRO A 168 22.85 -10.54 -36.55
C PRO A 168 23.99 -9.89 -35.73
N PRO A 169 23.93 -8.57 -35.48
CA PRO A 169 25.00 -7.84 -34.79
C PRO A 169 25.12 -8.17 -33.30
N GLN A 170 26.35 -8.03 -32.76
CA GLN A 170 26.75 -8.47 -31.42
C GLN A 170 26.04 -7.77 -30.23
N SER A 171 25.16 -6.80 -30.46
CA SER A 171 24.45 -6.05 -29.41
C SER A 171 23.42 -6.88 -28.63
N MET A 172 22.85 -7.95 -29.21
CA MET A 172 21.89 -8.81 -28.50
C MET A 172 22.51 -9.83 -27.54
N ILE A 173 23.80 -10.17 -27.68
CA ILE A 173 24.47 -11.14 -26.81
C ILE A 173 24.80 -10.51 -25.44
N GLN A 174 25.12 -9.21 -25.41
CA GLN A 174 25.37 -8.48 -24.16
C GLN A 174 24.08 -8.25 -23.36
N ALA A 175 22.96 -7.92 -24.03
CA ALA A 175 21.65 -7.78 -23.39
C ALA A 175 21.15 -9.08 -22.73
N ARG A 176 21.29 -10.23 -23.40
CA ARG A 176 20.92 -11.53 -22.81
C ARG A 176 21.80 -11.94 -21.62
N ARG A 177 23.10 -11.63 -21.64
CA ARG A 177 23.98 -11.89 -20.48
C ARG A 177 23.62 -11.01 -19.26
N PHE A 178 23.27 -9.74 -19.48
CA PHE A 178 22.84 -8.85 -18.41
C PHE A 178 21.51 -9.32 -17.79
N ILE A 179 20.52 -9.68 -18.60
CA ILE A 179 19.20 -10.16 -18.12
C ILE A 179 19.33 -11.48 -17.35
N ASN A 180 20.14 -12.44 -17.84
CA ASN A 180 20.33 -13.71 -17.12
C ASN A 180 21.04 -13.51 -15.76
N SER A 181 22.08 -12.67 -15.69
CA SER A 181 22.77 -12.40 -14.41
C SER A 181 21.94 -11.65 -13.35
N GLN A 182 20.82 -11.03 -13.73
CA GLN A 182 19.84 -10.50 -12.78
C GLN A 182 18.81 -11.56 -12.37
N ARG A 183 18.50 -12.51 -13.27
CA ARG A 183 17.56 -13.61 -13.00
C ARG A 183 18.14 -14.64 -12.03
N ASP A 184 19.43 -14.98 -12.19
CA ASP A 184 20.13 -15.89 -11.28
C ASP A 184 20.29 -15.28 -9.87
N ARG A 185 20.38 -13.95 -9.76
CA ARG A 185 20.44 -13.23 -8.47
C ARG A 185 19.10 -13.13 -7.73
N MET A 186 17.98 -13.48 -8.36
CA MET A 186 16.65 -13.45 -7.74
C MET A 186 16.19 -14.82 -7.21
N ASN A 187 16.88 -15.91 -7.53
CA ASN A 187 16.48 -17.27 -7.15
C ASN A 187 17.17 -17.81 -5.87
N ASP A 188 18.23 -17.16 -5.37
CA ASP A 188 19.04 -17.66 -4.24
C ASP A 188 18.57 -17.16 -2.84
N THR A 189 17.36 -16.60 -2.70
CA THR A 189 16.87 -16.07 -1.41
C THR A 189 15.45 -16.48 -1.03
N HIS A 190 15.17 -17.79 -1.00
CA HIS A 190 14.10 -18.36 -0.15
C HIS A 190 14.50 -19.74 0.40
N THR A 191 14.07 -20.04 1.63
CA THR A 191 14.55 -21.14 2.53
C THR A 191 16.00 -20.92 3.02
N THR A 192 16.36 -21.03 4.31
CA THR A 192 15.65 -21.35 5.57
C THR A 192 16.46 -20.78 6.75
N ALA A 193 15.82 -20.17 7.76
CA ALA A 193 16.26 -20.21 9.16
C ALA A 193 15.24 -19.48 10.06
N GLY A 194 14.74 -20.18 11.08
CA GLY A 194 13.98 -19.57 12.16
C GLY A 194 14.88 -19.02 13.28
N LEU A 195 14.21 -18.40 14.26
CA LEU A 195 14.77 -17.93 15.51
C LEU A 195 15.62 -18.97 16.27
N ASP A 196 16.66 -18.48 16.93
CA ASP A 196 17.03 -18.89 18.29
C ASP A 196 17.56 -17.67 19.07
N GLY A 197 17.25 -17.58 20.37
CA GLY A 197 17.79 -16.53 21.27
C GLY A 197 19.11 -16.96 21.95
N ILE A 198 19.52 -16.47 23.12
CA ILE A 198 18.79 -15.96 24.29
C ILE A 198 19.81 -15.29 25.28
N ILE A 199 19.35 -14.39 26.16
CA ILE A 199 19.99 -13.89 27.41
C ILE A 199 21.34 -13.11 27.36
N ASN A 200 21.24 -11.80 27.59
CA ASN A 200 21.67 -11.11 28.83
C ASN A 200 20.98 -9.73 28.86
N GLY A 201 20.41 -9.20 29.95
CA GLY A 201 20.41 -9.71 31.32
C GLY A 201 20.79 -8.64 32.35
N GLN A 202 20.09 -7.50 32.41
CA GLN A 202 20.13 -6.64 33.59
C GLN A 202 18.88 -5.75 33.76
N THR A 203 18.49 -5.59 35.02
CA THR A 203 17.21 -5.08 35.51
C THR A 203 17.23 -3.59 35.83
N PHE A 204 16.16 -2.85 35.52
CA PHE A 204 15.73 -1.69 36.32
C PHE A 204 14.20 -1.54 36.35
N HIS A 205 13.68 -0.97 37.44
CA HIS A 205 12.25 -1.02 37.80
C HIS A 205 11.33 -0.18 36.91
N ASN A 206 10.21 -0.77 36.47
CA ASN A 206 9.07 -0.02 35.93
C ASN A 206 8.12 0.40 37.07
N ARG A 207 8.02 1.71 37.32
CA ARG A 207 6.94 2.30 38.11
C ARG A 207 5.65 2.27 37.30
N ARG A 208 4.54 1.86 37.93
CA ARG A 208 3.19 2.11 37.43
C ARG A 208 2.97 3.63 37.33
N LEU A 209 2.54 4.12 36.18
CA LEU A 209 1.76 5.36 36.08
C LEU A 209 0.52 5.10 35.25
N THR A 210 -0.60 5.57 35.79
CA THR A 210 -1.97 5.39 35.29
C THR A 210 -2.26 6.36 34.15
N ASN A 211 -2.95 5.89 33.10
CA ASN A 211 -3.54 6.80 32.12
C ASN A 211 -4.62 7.67 32.81
N VAL A 212 -4.46 8.98 32.70
CA VAL A 212 -5.36 9.98 33.28
C VAL A 212 -6.50 10.31 32.31
N SER A 213 -7.70 10.42 32.86
CA SER A 213 -8.93 10.85 32.20
C SER A 213 -8.88 12.30 31.70
N PRO A 214 -9.54 12.66 30.58
CA PRO A 214 -9.68 14.06 30.17
C PRO A 214 -10.68 14.79 31.08
N THR A 215 -10.20 15.83 31.77
CA THR A 215 -11.04 16.75 32.56
C THR A 215 -11.43 17.99 31.76
N ASN A 216 -12.69 18.40 31.87
CA ASN A 216 -13.17 19.71 31.41
C ASN A 216 -12.53 20.84 32.21
N LEU A 217 -12.20 21.96 31.56
CA LEU A 217 -12.22 23.31 32.15
C LEU A 217 -12.32 24.40 31.07
N VAL A 218 -13.51 25.01 31.01
CA VAL A 218 -13.78 26.47 31.02
C VAL A 218 -13.14 27.36 29.94
N ILE A 219 -14.03 27.91 29.09
CA ILE A 219 -13.97 29.28 28.53
C ILE A 219 -15.34 29.92 28.83
N GLY A 220 -15.37 31.20 29.19
CA GLY A 220 -16.57 31.91 29.65
C GLY A 220 -17.27 32.79 28.61
N ASP A 221 -18.45 33.24 29.00
CA ASP A 221 -19.14 34.51 28.66
C ASP A 221 -19.10 35.01 27.20
N ASN A 222 -20.23 34.92 26.48
CA ASN A 222 -21.26 35.98 26.51
C ASN A 222 -22.43 35.82 25.50
N HIS A 223 -23.54 36.49 25.85
CA HIS A 223 -24.62 37.04 24.99
C HIS A 223 -25.66 36.14 24.27
N THR A 224 -26.88 36.21 24.84
CA THR A 224 -28.21 36.55 24.22
C THR A 224 -28.95 35.60 23.27
N ASN A 225 -30.23 35.36 23.63
CA ASN A 225 -31.45 35.42 22.80
C ASN A 225 -31.61 34.39 21.64
N ASP A 226 -32.71 33.65 21.43
CA ASP A 226 -34.14 33.86 21.71
C ASP A 226 -34.95 32.53 21.67
N ASP A 227 -36.09 32.51 22.37
CA ASP A 227 -37.40 31.90 22.02
C ASP A 227 -37.47 30.58 21.21
N SER A 228 -37.92 29.45 21.79
CA SER A 228 -39.36 29.06 21.96
C SER A 228 -39.63 27.73 21.20
N ASP A 229 -40.65 26.88 21.42
CA ASP A 229 -41.78 26.83 22.37
C ASP A 229 -42.28 25.35 22.51
N TYR A 230 -43.32 25.10 23.32
CA TYR A 230 -44.18 23.92 23.44
C TYR A 230 -43.80 22.70 24.31
N ARG A 231 -44.18 22.84 25.60
CA ARG A 231 -45.05 21.96 26.42
C ARG A 231 -44.81 20.44 26.39
N ALA A 232 -44.38 19.76 27.47
CA ALA A 232 -44.89 19.68 28.85
C ALA A 232 -46.17 18.84 29.09
N LYS A 233 -46.03 17.78 29.90
CA LYS A 233 -46.91 17.43 31.04
C LYS A 233 -46.14 16.55 32.04
N SER A 234 -46.55 16.61 33.32
CA SER A 234 -45.62 16.52 34.47
C SER A 234 -46.19 15.64 35.63
N PRO A 235 -45.77 15.70 36.93
CA PRO A 235 -45.25 14.50 37.63
C PRO A 235 -45.74 14.24 39.09
N GLU A 236 -45.33 13.12 39.71
CA GLU A 236 -45.34 12.85 41.17
C GLU A 236 -44.21 11.81 41.50
N LEU A 237 -43.56 11.70 42.68
CA LEU A 237 -43.59 12.49 43.92
C LEU A 237 -42.23 12.51 44.67
N ILE A 238 -41.71 13.72 44.89
CA ILE A 238 -40.89 14.30 45.98
C ILE A 238 -40.21 13.42 47.08
N ARG A 239 -38.86 13.55 47.10
CA ARG A 239 -37.92 13.73 48.24
C ARG A 239 -38.44 13.74 49.71
N ARG A 240 -37.88 12.86 50.56
CA ARG A 240 -37.53 13.06 52.01
C ARG A 240 -36.41 12.06 52.35
N LYS A 241 -35.39 12.27 53.19
CA LYS A 241 -34.84 13.41 53.98
C LYS A 241 -33.32 13.16 54.11
N ARG A 242 -32.50 14.20 54.25
CA ARG A 242 -31.08 14.09 54.69
C ARG A 242 -30.85 15.03 55.87
N ARG A 243 -29.95 14.65 56.80
CA ARG A 243 -29.49 15.35 58.03
C ARG A 243 -30.45 15.36 59.24
N ARG A 244 -30.07 14.63 60.30
CA ARG A 244 -29.47 15.18 61.55
C ARG A 244 -29.30 14.07 62.59
N SER A 245 -28.06 13.88 63.07
CA SER A 245 -27.68 13.73 64.49
C SER A 245 -26.32 13.04 64.59
N ASP A 246 -25.32 13.74 65.13
CA ASP A 246 -24.01 13.19 65.48
C ASP A 246 -24.06 12.46 66.83
N GLU A 247 -22.96 11.80 67.19
CA GLU A 247 -22.60 11.32 68.54
C GLU A 247 -23.48 10.28 69.25
N ILE A 248 -23.16 8.99 69.03
CA ILE A 248 -22.88 8.05 70.14
C ILE A 248 -21.60 7.28 69.80
N ASN A 249 -20.60 7.36 70.68
CA ASN A 249 -19.33 6.63 70.56
C ASN A 249 -19.43 5.23 71.19
N GLY A 250 -18.82 4.24 70.53
CA GLY A 250 -18.28 3.02 71.15
C GLY A 250 -19.29 1.96 71.61
N PHE A 251 -19.45 0.88 70.84
CA PHE A 251 -19.06 -0.49 71.21
C PHE A 251 -19.22 -1.41 69.97
N ASP A 252 -18.26 -2.31 69.75
CA ASP A 252 -18.20 -3.43 68.78
C ASP A 252 -18.77 -3.29 67.35
N MET A 253 -18.05 -2.57 66.49
CA MET A 253 -18.14 -2.68 65.01
C MET A 253 -17.20 -3.74 64.39
N LEU A 254 -16.70 -4.69 65.20
CA LEU A 254 -15.83 -5.80 64.75
C LEU A 254 -16.50 -7.19 64.80
N GLN A 255 -17.67 -7.33 65.45
CA GLN A 255 -18.46 -8.57 65.45
C GLN A 255 -19.59 -8.60 64.42
N LEU A 256 -20.01 -7.43 63.90
CA LEU A 256 -21.05 -7.34 62.86
C LEU A 256 -20.51 -7.52 61.43
N SER A 257 -19.25 -7.17 61.19
CA SER A 257 -18.60 -7.36 59.88
C SER A 257 -18.22 -8.82 59.62
N THR A 258 -17.82 -9.57 60.65
CA THR A 258 -17.57 -11.02 60.58
C THR A 258 -18.85 -11.80 60.29
N ASN A 259 -19.95 -11.56 61.03
CA ASN A 259 -21.22 -12.24 60.79
C ASN A 259 -21.83 -11.93 59.40
N ILE A 260 -21.66 -10.73 58.87
CA ILE A 260 -22.14 -10.41 57.50
C ILE A 260 -21.28 -11.10 56.43
N ASN A 261 -19.96 -11.19 56.64
CA ASN A 261 -19.07 -11.93 55.73
C ASN A 261 -19.31 -13.44 55.79
N GLU A 262 -19.51 -14.03 56.97
CA GLU A 262 -19.86 -15.46 57.10
C GLU A 262 -21.22 -15.76 56.44
N ILE A 263 -22.22 -14.87 56.54
CA ILE A 263 -23.50 -15.03 55.82
C ILE A 263 -23.34 -14.83 54.31
N PHE A 264 -22.35 -14.05 53.84
CA PHE A 264 -22.02 -13.92 52.42
C PHE A 264 -21.24 -15.12 51.87
N GLU A 265 -20.33 -15.70 52.65
CA GLU A 265 -19.54 -16.89 52.28
C GLU A 265 -20.36 -18.18 52.37
N LEU A 266 -21.24 -18.33 53.38
CA LEU A 266 -22.14 -19.48 53.49
C LEU A 266 -23.18 -19.53 52.36
N ASN A 267 -23.56 -18.38 51.78
CA ASN A 267 -24.45 -18.33 50.61
C ASN A 267 -23.72 -18.43 49.25
N GLN A 268 -22.38 -18.46 49.21
CA GLN A 268 -21.63 -18.76 47.98
C GLN A 268 -21.31 -20.25 47.80
N ASN A 269 -21.42 -21.06 48.85
CA ASN A 269 -21.11 -22.50 48.82
C ASN A 269 -22.28 -23.41 48.38
N THR A 270 -23.20 -22.89 47.57
CA THR A 270 -24.09 -23.70 46.72
C THR A 270 -24.07 -23.18 45.28
N GLU A 271 -22.87 -23.12 44.68
CA GLU A 271 -22.75 -23.00 43.23
C GLU A 271 -23.45 -24.19 42.55
N ASN A 272 -24.60 -23.93 41.94
CA ASN A 272 -25.12 -24.81 40.90
C ASN A 272 -24.10 -24.84 39.74
N LEU A 273 -23.32 -25.93 39.68
CA LEU A 273 -22.28 -26.20 38.68
C LEU A 273 -22.86 -26.23 37.26
N SER A 274 -23.05 -25.04 36.70
CA SER A 274 -23.69 -24.85 35.40
C SER A 274 -22.67 -24.89 34.27
N LEU A 275 -22.70 -25.97 33.47
CA LEU A 275 -21.85 -26.12 32.29
C LEU A 275 -22.15 -25.02 31.25
N ARG A 276 -21.12 -24.24 30.89
CA ARG A 276 -21.19 -23.17 29.89
C ARG A 276 -20.32 -23.52 28.69
N PHE A 277 -20.74 -23.08 27.50
CA PHE A 277 -20.08 -23.38 26.23
C PHE A 277 -19.53 -22.12 25.57
N THR A 278 -18.31 -22.19 25.03
CA THR A 278 -17.70 -21.11 24.25
C THR A 278 -18.25 -21.14 22.81
N PRO A 279 -18.95 -20.09 22.33
CA PRO A 279 -19.49 -20.05 20.98
C PRO A 279 -18.38 -19.84 19.94
N TYR A 280 -18.58 -20.34 18.73
CA TYR A 280 -17.72 -20.05 17.58
C TYR A 280 -17.66 -18.53 17.28
N THR A 281 -16.52 -18.09 16.75
CA THR A 281 -16.36 -16.81 16.08
C THR A 281 -16.06 -17.07 14.59
N SER A 282 -16.89 -16.51 13.70
CA SER A 282 -16.71 -16.69 12.26
C SER A 282 -15.47 -15.95 11.74
N ALA A 283 -14.72 -16.59 10.84
CA ALA A 283 -13.64 -16.00 10.06
C ALA A 283 -13.84 -16.33 8.57
N PHE A 284 -13.70 -15.31 7.72
CA PHE A 284 -13.69 -15.49 6.27
C PHE A 284 -12.29 -15.24 5.72
N ASP A 285 -11.88 -16.06 4.76
CA ASP A 285 -10.81 -15.68 3.83
C ASP A 285 -11.29 -14.58 2.86
N THR A 286 -10.37 -13.77 2.32
CA THR A 286 -10.73 -12.78 1.30
C THR A 286 -11.16 -13.44 -0.02
N GLY A 287 -10.63 -14.62 -0.34
CA GLY A 287 -10.98 -15.42 -1.51
C GLY A 287 -12.44 -15.89 -1.51
N PHE A 288 -13.05 -16.13 -0.33
CA PHE A 288 -14.48 -16.46 -0.22
C PHE A 288 -15.37 -15.43 -0.92
N TRP A 289 -15.11 -14.14 -0.67
CA TRP A 289 -15.92 -13.05 -1.20
C TRP A 289 -15.71 -12.84 -2.72
N HIS A 290 -14.49 -13.08 -3.22
CA HIS A 290 -14.22 -13.09 -4.65
C HIS A 290 -15.00 -14.22 -5.34
N GLU A 291 -14.97 -15.43 -4.76
CA GLU A 291 -15.65 -16.59 -5.32
C GLU A 291 -17.17 -16.47 -5.25
N LEU A 292 -17.71 -16.00 -4.12
CA LEU A 292 -19.14 -15.69 -3.96
C LEU A 292 -19.61 -14.69 -5.03
N THR A 293 -18.82 -13.65 -5.30
CA THR A 293 -19.13 -12.64 -6.33
C THR A 293 -19.13 -13.24 -7.73
N ARG A 294 -18.10 -14.04 -8.07
CA ARG A 294 -18.01 -14.76 -9.34
C ARG A 294 -19.21 -15.68 -9.53
N ARG A 295 -19.47 -16.59 -8.57
CA ARG A 295 -20.62 -17.51 -8.64
C ARG A 295 -21.95 -16.76 -8.66
N LYS A 296 -22.11 -15.62 -7.98
CA LYS A 296 -23.36 -14.83 -8.03
C LYS A 296 -23.59 -14.18 -9.39
N LEU A 297 -22.57 -13.64 -10.04
CA LEU A 297 -22.70 -13.03 -11.36
C LEU A 297 -22.89 -14.06 -12.47
N ASP A 298 -22.05 -15.09 -12.50
CA ASP A 298 -21.95 -16.00 -13.65
C ASP A 298 -22.96 -17.17 -13.56
N ILE A 299 -23.08 -17.76 -12.35
CA ILE A 299 -23.78 -19.02 -12.10
C ILE A 299 -25.17 -18.80 -11.49
N PHE A 300 -25.25 -18.27 -10.26
CA PHE A 300 -26.50 -18.16 -9.51
C PHE A 300 -27.43 -17.08 -10.09
N ARG A 301 -26.90 -15.93 -10.51
CA ARG A 301 -27.68 -14.82 -11.09
C ARG A 301 -28.81 -14.39 -10.15
N LEU A 302 -30.06 -14.51 -10.57
CA LEU A 302 -31.24 -14.20 -9.74
C LEU A 302 -31.65 -15.32 -8.78
N ASP A 303 -31.06 -16.52 -8.91
CA ASP A 303 -31.35 -17.64 -8.02
C ASP A 303 -30.99 -17.28 -6.57
N SER A 304 -31.95 -17.53 -5.69
CA SER A 304 -31.86 -17.40 -4.23
C SER A 304 -32.16 -18.72 -3.51
N SER A 305 -32.14 -19.86 -4.21
CA SER A 305 -32.16 -21.18 -3.57
C SER A 305 -30.97 -21.30 -2.62
N GLU A 306 -31.18 -22.09 -1.57
CA GLU A 306 -30.11 -22.49 -0.67
C GLU A 306 -29.05 -23.31 -1.44
N LYS A 307 -27.78 -23.14 -1.06
CA LYS A 307 -26.61 -23.82 -1.62
C LYS A 307 -25.84 -24.50 -0.49
N ASN A 308 -25.40 -25.73 -0.70
CA ASN A 308 -24.52 -26.39 0.26
C ASN A 308 -23.13 -25.74 0.21
N ILE A 309 -22.55 -25.51 1.38
CA ILE A 309 -21.17 -25.04 1.55
C ILE A 309 -20.51 -25.75 2.74
N TYR A 310 -19.19 -25.85 2.71
CA TYR A 310 -18.37 -26.42 3.77
C TYR A 310 -17.58 -25.33 4.50
N GLY A 311 -17.55 -25.41 5.81
CA GLY A 311 -16.64 -24.64 6.67
C GLY A 311 -15.81 -25.60 7.51
N TYR A 312 -14.78 -25.11 8.19
CA TYR A 312 -13.97 -25.94 9.07
C TYR A 312 -13.53 -25.23 10.35
N TYR A 313 -13.34 -26.03 11.39
CA TYR A 313 -12.68 -25.58 12.62
C TYR A 313 -11.45 -26.44 12.93
N LYS A 314 -10.67 -25.99 13.91
CA LYS A 314 -9.52 -26.72 14.45
C LYS A 314 -9.62 -26.81 15.97
N ASN A 315 -9.02 -27.84 16.55
CA ASN A 315 -8.77 -27.98 17.99
C ASN A 315 -7.42 -27.35 18.43
N GLU A 316 -6.72 -26.68 17.50
CA GLU A 316 -5.40 -26.05 17.67
C GLU A 316 -5.51 -24.57 18.15
N THR A 317 -6.34 -24.26 19.15
CA THR A 317 -6.59 -22.87 19.58
C THR A 317 -5.67 -22.43 20.73
N ASN A 318 -4.86 -21.40 20.47
CA ASN A 318 -3.98 -20.80 21.49
C ASN A 318 -4.76 -20.09 22.62
N ASP A 319 -4.15 -20.01 23.80
CA ASP A 319 -4.75 -19.39 24.98
C ASP A 319 -5.17 -17.94 24.74
N GLY A 320 -6.40 -17.61 25.16
CA GLY A 320 -6.98 -16.27 25.02
C GLY A 320 -7.56 -15.96 23.63
N LEU A 321 -7.37 -16.82 22.62
CA LEU A 321 -8.04 -16.68 21.32
C LEU A 321 -9.42 -17.37 21.33
N PRO A 322 -10.44 -16.80 20.66
CA PRO A 322 -11.74 -17.44 20.51
C PRO A 322 -11.66 -18.66 19.56
N PRO A 323 -12.59 -19.64 19.70
CA PRO A 323 -12.70 -20.75 18.76
C PRO A 323 -13.12 -20.25 17.37
N LEU A 324 -12.20 -20.27 16.40
CA LEU A 324 -12.47 -19.80 15.05
C LEU A 324 -13.16 -20.86 14.19
N PHE A 325 -14.23 -20.44 13.49
CA PHE A 325 -14.88 -21.19 12.43
C PHE A 325 -14.57 -20.53 11.09
N ASN A 326 -13.87 -21.23 10.20
CA ASN A 326 -13.34 -20.67 8.97
C ASN A 326 -14.18 -21.08 7.76
N VAL A 327 -14.39 -20.13 6.84
CA VAL A 327 -14.96 -20.37 5.51
C VAL A 327 -14.06 -19.68 4.49
N ASP A 328 -13.57 -20.44 3.51
CA ASP A 328 -12.63 -19.99 2.49
C ASP A 328 -13.20 -20.08 1.06
N HIS A 329 -12.35 -19.90 0.05
CA HIS A 329 -12.77 -20.02 -1.36
C HIS A 329 -13.13 -21.45 -1.79
N GLN A 330 -12.67 -22.48 -1.07
CA GLN A 330 -12.95 -23.90 -1.36
C GLN A 330 -14.29 -24.36 -0.78
N CYS A 331 -14.97 -23.52 0.01
CA CYS A 331 -16.24 -23.87 0.66
C CYS A 331 -17.36 -24.37 -0.27
N PHE A 332 -17.28 -24.10 -1.57
CA PHE A 332 -18.28 -24.55 -2.55
C PHE A 332 -17.94 -25.88 -3.25
N ASP A 333 -16.77 -26.42 -2.99
CA ASP A 333 -16.24 -27.65 -3.59
C ASP A 333 -16.08 -28.71 -2.47
N ASP A 334 -15.90 -30.00 -2.82
CA ASP A 334 -15.83 -31.05 -1.80
C ASP A 334 -14.57 -30.88 -0.91
N PRO A 335 -14.71 -30.98 0.43
CA PRO A 335 -13.67 -30.52 1.34
C PRO A 335 -12.51 -31.52 1.42
N PRO A 336 -11.26 -31.04 1.53
CA PRO A 336 -10.09 -31.91 1.55
C PRO A 336 -10.09 -32.84 2.78
N LEU A 337 -9.71 -34.09 2.56
CA LEU A 337 -9.45 -35.07 3.61
C LEU A 337 -8.15 -34.73 4.34
N ASN A 338 -8.24 -33.92 5.39
CA ASN A 338 -7.10 -33.48 6.20
C ASN A 338 -7.34 -33.72 7.69
N ASN A 339 -6.51 -34.55 8.33
CA ASN A 339 -6.64 -34.97 9.73
C ASN A 339 -6.47 -33.82 10.76
N ARG A 340 -6.28 -32.57 10.33
CA ARG A 340 -6.19 -31.37 11.20
C ARG A 340 -7.26 -30.31 10.93
N GLN A 341 -8.26 -30.61 10.10
CA GLN A 341 -9.39 -29.72 9.83
C GLN A 341 -10.70 -30.50 10.00
N PHE A 342 -11.54 -30.05 10.93
CA PHE A 342 -12.84 -30.65 11.16
C PHE A 342 -13.85 -29.97 10.24
N ASN A 343 -14.08 -30.61 9.09
CA ASN A 343 -15.01 -30.13 8.07
C ASN A 343 -16.46 -30.25 8.59
N VAL A 344 -17.23 -29.20 8.37
CA VAL A 344 -18.61 -29.03 8.81
C VAL A 344 -19.45 -28.64 7.59
N ASN A 345 -20.53 -29.36 7.35
CA ASN A 345 -21.48 -29.04 6.28
C ASN A 345 -22.43 -27.93 6.74
N GLY A 346 -22.82 -27.05 5.81
CA GLY A 346 -23.73 -25.96 6.07
C GLY A 346 -24.43 -25.42 4.84
N THR A 347 -25.32 -24.46 5.10
CA THR A 347 -26.28 -23.97 4.12
C THR A 347 -26.06 -22.47 3.90
N LEU A 348 -25.74 -22.07 2.66
CA LEU A 348 -25.66 -20.68 2.23
C LEU A 348 -27.00 -20.23 1.66
N LYS A 349 -27.54 -19.14 2.20
CA LYS A 349 -28.68 -18.40 1.66
C LYS A 349 -28.23 -17.02 1.19
N LEU A 350 -28.19 -16.84 -0.12
CA LEU A 350 -27.81 -15.57 -0.75
C LEU A 350 -29.07 -14.85 -1.25
N VAL A 351 -29.49 -13.81 -0.54
CA VAL A 351 -30.69 -13.02 -0.87
C VAL A 351 -30.37 -11.90 -1.87
N ASN A 352 -31.36 -11.49 -2.66
CA ASN A 352 -31.14 -10.55 -3.76
C ASN A 352 -31.31 -9.07 -3.34
N THR A 353 -32.08 -8.80 -2.29
CA THR A 353 -32.37 -7.44 -1.82
C THR A 353 -32.03 -7.28 -0.33
N ILE A 354 -31.75 -6.05 0.09
CA ILE A 354 -31.47 -5.75 1.50
C ILE A 354 -32.76 -5.77 2.34
N GLU A 355 -33.91 -5.59 1.70
CA GLU A 355 -35.24 -5.75 2.28
C GLU A 355 -35.48 -7.21 2.66
N GLU A 356 -35.25 -8.15 1.72
CA GLU A 356 -35.33 -9.61 1.96
C GLU A 356 -34.40 -10.05 3.09
N PHE A 357 -33.18 -9.48 3.16
CA PHE A 357 -32.23 -9.74 4.26
C PHE A 357 -32.74 -9.27 5.63
N LYS A 358 -33.40 -8.10 5.70
CA LYS A 358 -33.90 -7.50 6.94
C LYS A 358 -35.18 -8.15 7.46
N THR A 359 -36.03 -8.65 6.56
CA THR A 359 -37.31 -9.29 6.90
C THR A 359 -37.22 -10.82 6.94
N PHE A 360 -36.02 -11.39 6.80
CA PHE A 360 -35.79 -12.83 6.78
C PHE A 360 -36.20 -13.50 8.10
N ASP A 361 -36.98 -14.58 8.04
CA ASP A 361 -37.44 -15.32 9.21
C ASP A 361 -36.32 -16.21 9.79
N ILE A 362 -35.49 -15.59 10.61
CA ILE A 362 -34.35 -16.23 11.30
C ILE A 362 -34.75 -17.32 12.31
N ASP A 363 -36.01 -17.34 12.77
CA ASP A 363 -36.50 -18.34 13.72
C ASP A 363 -36.95 -19.62 13.00
N SER A 364 -37.52 -19.48 11.79
CA SER A 364 -37.84 -20.62 10.93
C SER A 364 -36.61 -21.46 10.59
N ILE A 365 -35.48 -20.80 10.28
CA ILE A 365 -34.22 -21.47 9.90
C ILE A 365 -33.59 -22.24 11.06
N ILE A 366 -33.55 -21.66 12.26
CA ILE A 366 -33.04 -22.41 13.43
C ILE A 366 -33.91 -23.64 13.71
N LYS A 367 -35.23 -23.55 13.48
CA LYS A 367 -36.14 -24.70 13.61
C LYS A 367 -35.94 -25.75 12.52
N SER A 368 -35.71 -25.36 11.26
CA SER A 368 -35.48 -26.31 10.16
C SER A 368 -34.17 -27.08 10.33
N GLU A 369 -33.06 -26.39 10.62
CA GLU A 369 -31.78 -27.04 10.94
C GLU A 369 -31.87 -27.87 12.22
N GLY A 370 -32.68 -27.44 13.19
CA GLY A 370 -33.02 -28.21 14.39
C GLY A 370 -33.69 -29.54 14.11
N ASN A 371 -34.68 -29.55 13.22
CA ASN A 371 -35.35 -30.77 12.79
C ASN A 371 -34.39 -31.73 12.05
N LEU A 372 -33.42 -31.21 11.29
CA LEU A 372 -32.37 -32.03 10.66
C LEU A 372 -31.45 -32.68 11.70
N LEU A 373 -30.99 -31.93 12.71
CA LEU A 373 -30.21 -32.47 13.83
C LEU A 373 -31.00 -33.51 14.62
N LEU A 374 -32.26 -33.24 14.94
CA LEU A 374 -33.15 -34.16 15.66
C LEU A 374 -33.39 -35.45 14.86
N HIS A 375 -33.62 -35.34 13.55
CA HIS A 375 -33.74 -36.48 12.65
C HIS A 375 -32.46 -37.33 12.67
N ASP A 376 -31.27 -36.72 12.58
CA ASP A 376 -30.00 -37.43 12.56
C ASP A 376 -29.66 -38.11 13.91
N ILE A 377 -30.11 -37.54 15.05
CA ILE A 377 -30.05 -38.17 16.38
C ILE A 377 -30.98 -39.39 16.44
N THR A 378 -32.27 -39.19 16.14
CA THR A 378 -33.35 -40.18 16.34
C THR A 378 -33.22 -41.40 15.42
N HIS A 379 -32.78 -41.19 14.18
CA HIS A 379 -32.58 -42.26 13.20
C HIS A 379 -31.17 -42.89 13.28
N GLY A 380 -30.37 -42.54 14.29
CA GLY A 380 -29.04 -43.10 14.53
C GLY A 380 -27.97 -42.73 13.50
N LYS A 381 -28.25 -41.84 12.53
CA LYS A 381 -27.27 -41.41 11.53
C LYS A 381 -26.06 -40.73 12.18
N ALA A 382 -26.29 -39.93 13.22
CA ALA A 382 -25.25 -39.29 14.00
C ALA A 382 -24.39 -40.25 14.85
N LEU A 383 -24.82 -41.51 15.05
CA LEU A 383 -24.00 -42.54 15.70
C LEU A 383 -22.91 -43.08 14.77
N ASN A 384 -23.20 -43.16 13.47
CA ASN A 384 -22.24 -43.59 12.45
C ASN A 384 -21.36 -42.42 11.96
N GLU A 385 -21.91 -41.20 11.92
CA GLU A 385 -21.27 -40.00 11.40
C GLU A 385 -21.48 -38.81 12.36
N PRO A 386 -20.78 -38.74 13.50
CA PRO A 386 -21.03 -37.70 14.49
C PRO A 386 -20.62 -36.29 14.03
N GLN A 387 -19.87 -36.16 12.92
CA GLN A 387 -19.69 -34.85 12.26
C GLN A 387 -21.02 -34.18 11.84
N LYS A 388 -22.10 -34.94 11.60
CA LYS A 388 -23.44 -34.40 11.29
C LYS A 388 -24.09 -33.63 12.44
N MET A 389 -23.58 -33.77 13.67
CA MET A 389 -24.01 -32.98 14.84
C MET A 389 -23.52 -31.52 14.78
N ASN A 390 -22.52 -31.25 13.94
CA ASN A 390 -22.05 -29.90 13.67
C ASN A 390 -22.64 -29.46 12.33
N ARG A 391 -23.37 -28.35 12.34
CA ARG A 391 -23.96 -27.70 11.16
C ARG A 391 -23.82 -26.20 11.31
N PHE A 392 -23.86 -25.48 10.20
CA PHE A 392 -23.97 -24.02 10.20
C PHE A 392 -24.87 -23.52 9.08
N TYR A 393 -25.46 -22.35 9.29
CA TYR A 393 -26.22 -21.63 8.27
C TYR A 393 -25.58 -20.26 8.07
N LEU A 394 -25.50 -19.80 6.83
CA LEU A 394 -24.90 -18.52 6.46
C LEU A 394 -25.88 -17.73 5.59
N LEU A 395 -26.51 -16.71 6.17
CA LEU A 395 -27.35 -15.76 5.45
C LEU A 395 -26.46 -14.61 4.93
N VAL A 396 -26.55 -14.27 3.64
CA VAL A 396 -25.75 -13.20 3.01
C VAL A 396 -26.59 -12.35 2.07
N TYR A 397 -26.35 -11.04 2.12
CA TYR A 397 -26.74 -10.07 1.09
C TYR A 397 -25.47 -9.36 0.57
N ALA A 398 -25.35 -9.23 -0.75
CA ALA A 398 -24.15 -8.71 -1.41
C ALA A 398 -24.47 -7.50 -2.31
N ASP A 399 -24.06 -6.29 -1.91
CA ASP A 399 -24.06 -5.11 -2.76
C ASP A 399 -22.82 -5.14 -3.67
N LEU A 400 -22.92 -5.90 -4.77
CA LEU A 400 -21.84 -6.09 -5.75
C LEU A 400 -21.43 -4.80 -6.49
N LYS A 401 -22.19 -3.69 -6.38
CA LYS A 401 -21.81 -2.39 -6.94
C LYS A 401 -20.87 -1.62 -6.01
N LYS A 402 -21.04 -1.78 -4.70
CA LYS A 402 -20.19 -1.17 -3.67
C LYS A 402 -19.13 -2.10 -3.12
N TYR A 403 -19.20 -3.40 -3.43
CA TYR A 403 -18.40 -4.46 -2.80
C TYR A 403 -18.59 -4.50 -1.27
N VAL A 404 -19.83 -4.28 -0.82
CA VAL A 404 -20.23 -4.32 0.59
C VAL A 404 -21.12 -5.54 0.81
N TYR A 405 -20.77 -6.36 1.80
CA TYR A 405 -21.45 -7.62 2.09
C TYR A 405 -21.99 -7.60 3.51
N TYR A 406 -23.26 -7.97 3.65
CA TYR A 406 -23.94 -8.15 4.93
C TYR A 406 -24.14 -9.65 5.15
N TYR A 407 -23.75 -10.15 6.31
CA TYR A 407 -23.82 -11.58 6.59
C TYR A 407 -24.19 -11.89 8.04
N TRP A 408 -24.73 -13.09 8.26
CA TRP A 408 -25.00 -13.60 9.59
C TRP A 408 -24.86 -15.13 9.62
N PHE A 409 -24.01 -15.62 10.53
CA PHE A 409 -23.89 -17.05 10.82
C PHE A 409 -24.89 -17.49 11.89
N ALA A 410 -25.44 -18.69 11.72
CA ALA A 410 -26.00 -19.49 12.79
C ALA A 410 -25.22 -20.80 12.95
N PHE A 411 -24.98 -21.21 14.19
CA PHE A 411 -24.43 -22.51 14.57
C PHE A 411 -25.49 -23.26 15.41
N PRO A 412 -26.47 -23.93 14.79
CA PRO A 412 -27.65 -24.44 15.48
C PRO A 412 -27.30 -25.42 16.61
N ALA A 413 -27.80 -25.15 17.81
CA ALA A 413 -27.56 -25.99 18.99
C ALA A 413 -28.75 -26.03 19.96
N PHE A 414 -28.94 -27.18 20.60
CA PHE A 414 -30.06 -27.43 21.52
C PHE A 414 -29.87 -26.77 22.89
N LEU A 415 -30.97 -26.26 23.46
CA LEU A 415 -31.03 -25.78 24.86
C LEU A 415 -31.46 -26.88 25.85
N ILE A 416 -31.32 -28.16 25.48
CA ILE A 416 -31.64 -29.33 26.30
C ILE A 416 -30.39 -30.22 26.51
N PRO A 417 -30.16 -30.74 27.73
CA PRO A 417 -30.88 -30.45 28.98
C PRO A 417 -30.69 -28.99 29.44
N LYS A 418 -31.61 -28.49 30.27
CA LYS A 418 -31.57 -27.10 30.78
C LYS A 418 -30.36 -26.84 31.70
N SER A 419 -29.88 -27.89 32.34
CA SER A 419 -28.71 -27.94 33.22
C SER A 419 -27.98 -29.26 32.99
N TYR A 420 -26.67 -29.28 33.22
CA TYR A 420 -25.86 -30.49 33.11
C TYR A 420 -25.39 -30.89 34.50
N ASN A 421 -25.70 -32.11 34.93
CA ASN A 421 -25.30 -32.62 36.25
C ASN A 421 -23.83 -33.03 36.24
N LEU A 422 -22.95 -32.08 36.56
CA LEU A 422 -21.54 -32.34 36.81
C LEU A 422 -21.38 -33.11 38.14
N ILE A 423 -20.71 -34.26 38.09
CA ILE A 423 -20.42 -35.09 39.27
C ILE A 423 -19.31 -34.46 40.13
N GLN A 424 -18.42 -33.70 39.47
CA GLN A 424 -17.30 -32.98 40.07
C GLN A 424 -16.98 -31.76 39.19
N ASN A 425 -16.13 -30.86 39.69
CA ASN A 425 -15.59 -29.75 38.91
C ASN A 425 -14.87 -30.25 37.65
N ILE A 426 -14.87 -29.43 36.60
CA ILE A 426 -14.18 -29.72 35.34
C ILE A 426 -12.67 -29.79 35.60
N GLN A 427 -12.07 -30.91 35.21
CA GLN A 427 -10.65 -31.20 35.42
C GLN A 427 -9.87 -31.05 34.12
N GLN A 428 -8.56 -30.80 34.20
CA GLN A 428 -7.64 -31.00 33.08
C GLN A 428 -7.22 -32.47 33.00
N LEU A 429 -6.80 -32.91 31.82
CA LEU A 429 -6.34 -34.29 31.59
C LEU A 429 -5.14 -34.65 32.47
N SER A 430 -4.26 -33.68 32.77
CA SER A 430 -3.15 -33.80 33.74
C SER A 430 -3.58 -34.11 35.17
N ASP A 431 -4.81 -33.77 35.56
CA ASP A 431 -5.24 -33.89 36.95
C ASP A 431 -5.68 -35.32 37.28
N ARG A 432 -6.01 -36.11 36.24
CA ARG A 432 -6.47 -37.50 36.36
C ARG A 432 -5.49 -38.52 35.78
N PHE A 433 -4.73 -38.18 34.74
CA PHE A 433 -3.90 -39.11 33.98
C PHE A 433 -2.42 -38.73 34.00
N SER A 434 -1.55 -39.74 34.04
CA SER A 434 -0.10 -39.56 33.90
C SER A 434 0.29 -39.12 32.48
N ASN A 435 1.45 -38.48 32.34
CA ASN A 435 1.95 -38.05 31.03
C ASN A 435 2.10 -39.21 30.02
N SER A 436 2.45 -40.42 30.48
CA SER A 436 2.49 -41.63 29.67
C SER A 436 1.11 -42.07 29.17
N GLU A 437 0.08 -41.99 30.02
CA GLU A 437 -1.29 -42.30 29.62
C GLU A 437 -1.82 -41.27 28.61
N ILE A 438 -1.60 -39.98 28.88
CA ILE A 438 -1.99 -38.88 27.98
C ILE A 438 -1.35 -39.04 26.58
N LEU A 439 -0.07 -39.44 26.50
CA LEU A 439 0.61 -39.71 25.23
C LEU A 439 0.07 -40.97 24.51
N SER A 440 -0.35 -42.00 25.25
CA SER A 440 -0.95 -43.20 24.65
C SER A 440 -2.39 -42.97 24.16
N ILE A 441 -3.18 -42.14 24.86
CA ILE A 441 -4.45 -41.60 24.35
C ILE A 441 -4.21 -40.83 23.04
N ALA A 442 -3.21 -39.93 23.03
CA ALA A 442 -2.87 -39.15 21.84
C ALA A 442 -2.49 -40.02 20.64
N LYS A 443 -1.73 -41.09 20.88
CA LYS A 443 -1.37 -42.05 19.82
C LYS A 443 -2.61 -42.79 19.29
N CYS A 444 -3.45 -43.32 20.18
CA CYS A 444 -4.69 -44.02 19.84
C CYS A 444 -5.63 -43.14 18.99
N LEU A 445 -5.75 -41.86 19.35
CA LEU A 445 -6.50 -40.88 18.58
C LEU A 445 -5.83 -40.58 17.24
N LYS A 446 -4.52 -40.29 17.20
CA LYS A 446 -3.81 -39.91 15.97
C LYS A 446 -3.93 -40.93 14.83
N GLU A 447 -4.04 -42.21 15.16
CA GLU A 447 -4.24 -43.30 14.21
C GLU A 447 -5.70 -43.38 13.67
N ASN A 448 -6.65 -42.67 14.30
CA ASN A 448 -8.10 -42.75 14.03
C ASN A 448 -8.83 -41.37 13.96
N ILE A 449 -8.12 -40.22 13.92
CA ILE A 449 -8.74 -38.88 13.80
C ILE A 449 -9.29 -38.69 12.38
N VAL A 450 -10.59 -38.98 12.23
CA VAL A 450 -11.38 -38.65 11.04
C VAL A 450 -12.72 -37.97 11.41
N SER A 451 -13.13 -38.00 12.69
CA SER A 451 -14.48 -37.62 13.10
C SER A 451 -14.54 -36.56 14.22
N ALA A 452 -15.69 -35.90 14.36
CA ALA A 452 -15.93 -34.85 15.35
C ALA A 452 -16.04 -35.41 16.79
N CYS A 453 -16.46 -36.67 16.94
CA CYS A 453 -16.47 -37.42 18.19
C CYS A 453 -15.90 -38.83 17.95
N SER A 454 -15.07 -39.29 18.88
CA SER A 454 -14.50 -40.64 18.94
C SER A 454 -14.83 -41.28 20.29
N LEU A 455 -14.70 -42.60 20.40
CA LEU A 455 -14.88 -43.31 21.68
C LEU A 455 -13.63 -44.14 21.97
N ILE A 456 -13.12 -44.04 23.20
CA ILE A 456 -11.96 -44.82 23.66
C ILE A 456 -12.31 -45.57 24.95
N TYR A 457 -11.69 -46.74 25.11
CA TYR A 457 -11.87 -47.62 26.26
C TYR A 457 -10.52 -48.06 26.84
N SER A 458 -10.46 -48.23 28.16
CA SER A 458 -9.25 -48.55 28.92
C SER A 458 -9.46 -49.70 29.91
N SER A 459 -9.10 -50.93 29.48
CA SER A 459 -9.00 -52.10 30.38
C SER A 459 -7.56 -52.45 30.78
N SER A 460 -6.58 -52.09 29.96
CA SER A 460 -5.14 -52.39 30.15
C SER A 460 -4.26 -51.60 29.17
N SER A 461 -4.78 -51.30 27.99
CA SER A 461 -4.27 -50.30 27.04
C SER A 461 -5.44 -49.53 26.43
N TRP A 462 -5.17 -48.33 25.91
CA TRP A 462 -6.18 -47.51 25.24
C TRP A 462 -6.53 -48.07 23.86
N SER A 463 -7.81 -48.30 23.61
CA SER A 463 -8.34 -48.82 22.36
C SER A 463 -9.46 -47.94 21.82
N TYR A 464 -9.56 -47.84 20.49
CA TYR A 464 -10.64 -47.15 19.79
C TYR A 464 -11.84 -48.10 19.64
N LEU A 465 -13.04 -47.56 19.81
CA LEU A 465 -14.32 -48.25 19.59
C LEU A 465 -15.21 -47.36 18.73
N SER A 466 -16.14 -47.95 17.97
CA SER A 466 -17.14 -47.12 17.29
C SER A 466 -18.08 -46.48 18.31
N LEU A 467 -18.57 -45.28 17.99
CA LEU A 467 -19.46 -44.54 18.86
C LEU A 467 -20.75 -45.34 19.17
N LYS A 468 -21.25 -46.09 18.18
CA LYS A 468 -22.40 -46.97 18.32
C LYS A 468 -22.11 -48.13 19.29
N ASP A 469 -21.05 -48.89 19.06
CA ASP A 469 -20.76 -50.10 19.85
C ASP A 469 -20.49 -49.77 21.32
N GLY A 470 -19.84 -48.63 21.60
CA GLY A 470 -19.62 -48.16 22.97
C GLY A 470 -20.89 -47.64 23.66
N ILE A 471 -21.83 -47.04 22.92
CA ILE A 471 -23.16 -46.67 23.44
C ILE A 471 -23.98 -47.94 23.74
N ASP A 472 -24.03 -48.90 22.81
CA ASP A 472 -24.70 -50.19 23.00
C ASP A 472 -24.12 -50.94 24.21
N TYR A 473 -22.79 -50.94 24.39
CA TYR A 473 -22.14 -51.50 25.58
C TYR A 473 -22.57 -50.82 26.88
N ILE A 474 -22.61 -49.48 26.92
CA ILE A 474 -23.05 -48.71 28.12
C ILE A 474 -24.51 -49.02 28.46
N ILE A 475 -25.39 -49.13 27.46
CA ILE A 475 -26.80 -49.47 27.65
C ILE A 475 -26.94 -50.85 28.29
N HIS A 476 -26.10 -51.82 27.90
CA HIS A 476 -26.09 -53.16 28.48
C HIS A 476 -25.34 -53.27 29.83
N HIS A 477 -24.37 -52.39 30.11
CA HIS A 477 -23.53 -52.42 31.32
C HIS A 477 -23.46 -51.06 32.05
N PRO A 478 -24.59 -50.49 32.51
CA PRO A 478 -24.66 -49.12 33.05
C PRO A 478 -23.87 -48.90 34.36
N GLN A 479 -23.41 -49.98 35.00
CA GLN A 479 -22.57 -49.96 36.19
C GLN A 479 -21.06 -49.83 35.87
N ASN A 480 -20.62 -50.27 34.69
CA ASN A 480 -19.20 -50.38 34.30
C ASN A 480 -18.78 -49.29 33.31
N THR A 481 -19.11 -48.03 33.58
CA THR A 481 -18.86 -46.91 32.66
C THR A 481 -17.61 -46.08 32.98
N SER A 482 -16.88 -46.43 34.05
CA SER A 482 -15.66 -45.73 34.50
C SER A 482 -14.48 -45.80 33.52
N GLU A 483 -14.47 -46.82 32.66
CA GLU A 483 -13.39 -47.13 31.71
C GLU A 483 -13.65 -46.59 30.29
N ILE A 484 -14.83 -46.02 30.02
CA ILE A 484 -15.24 -45.50 28.71
C ILE A 484 -15.20 -43.97 28.70
N TYR A 485 -14.63 -43.41 27.61
CA TYR A 485 -14.45 -41.98 27.41
C TYR A 485 -14.88 -41.57 26.01
N PHE A 486 -15.78 -40.59 25.92
CA PHE A 486 -16.17 -39.96 24.66
C PHE A 486 -15.23 -38.79 24.39
N VAL A 487 -14.51 -38.81 23.28
CA VAL A 487 -13.53 -37.78 22.93
C VAL A 487 -14.12 -36.86 21.87
N VAL A 488 -14.32 -35.59 22.20
CA VAL A 488 -14.81 -34.56 21.29
C VAL A 488 -13.69 -33.62 20.92
N ASN A 489 -13.51 -33.36 19.62
CA ASN A 489 -12.53 -32.39 19.14
C ASN A 489 -13.02 -30.96 19.42
N ASP A 490 -12.40 -30.31 20.41
CA ASP A 490 -12.87 -29.05 21.00
C ASP A 490 -12.06 -27.84 20.49
N PRO A 491 -12.69 -26.85 19.82
CA PRO A 491 -12.02 -25.63 19.38
C PRO A 491 -11.77 -24.61 20.51
N SER A 492 -12.35 -24.77 21.70
CA SER A 492 -12.26 -23.79 22.79
C SER A 492 -10.87 -23.79 23.43
N SER A 493 -10.29 -22.60 23.61
CA SER A 493 -9.10 -22.38 24.44
C SER A 493 -9.43 -22.15 25.92
N HIS A 494 -10.71 -22.00 26.28
CA HIS A 494 -11.11 -21.52 27.61
C HIS A 494 -10.92 -22.62 28.68
N PRO A 495 -10.22 -22.35 29.81
CA PRO A 495 -9.79 -23.38 30.76
C PRO A 495 -10.95 -24.18 31.38
N ASN A 496 -12.09 -23.53 31.65
CA ASN A 496 -13.23 -24.19 32.32
C ASN A 496 -14.47 -24.35 31.42
N HIS A 497 -14.40 -24.00 30.13
CA HIS A 497 -15.58 -24.02 29.25
C HIS A 497 -15.29 -24.81 27.97
N PRO A 498 -16.00 -25.93 27.69
CA PRO A 498 -15.95 -26.61 26.40
C PRO A 498 -16.46 -25.71 25.27
N GLY A 499 -16.05 -25.98 24.03
CA GLY A 499 -16.52 -25.29 22.85
C GLY A 499 -17.93 -25.70 22.42
N TRP A 500 -18.47 -24.93 21.48
CA TRP A 500 -19.79 -25.13 20.90
C TRP A 500 -20.13 -26.56 20.41
N PRO A 501 -19.25 -27.29 19.69
CA PRO A 501 -19.63 -28.61 19.14
C PRO A 501 -19.89 -29.67 20.22
N VAL A 502 -19.25 -29.55 21.39
CA VAL A 502 -19.46 -30.43 22.55
C VAL A 502 -20.94 -30.43 22.97
N ARG A 503 -21.65 -29.31 22.80
CA ARG A 503 -23.05 -29.15 23.19
C ARG A 503 -23.98 -30.10 22.46
N ASN A 504 -23.87 -30.17 21.12
CA ASN A 504 -24.74 -31.01 20.31
C ASN A 504 -24.40 -32.50 20.49
N ILE A 505 -23.12 -32.81 20.67
CA ILE A 505 -22.67 -34.18 20.97
C ILE A 505 -23.19 -34.63 22.34
N LEU A 506 -23.17 -33.79 23.38
CA LEU A 506 -23.78 -34.11 24.67
C LEU A 506 -25.30 -34.39 24.55
N THR A 507 -26.03 -33.65 23.70
CA THR A 507 -27.44 -33.94 23.41
C THR A 507 -27.62 -35.32 22.74
N LEU A 508 -26.76 -35.69 21.78
CA LEU A 508 -26.75 -37.03 21.17
C LEU A 508 -26.51 -38.12 22.24
N LEU A 509 -25.53 -37.93 23.12
CA LEU A 509 -25.18 -38.89 24.17
C LEU A 509 -26.31 -39.05 25.20
N TYR A 510 -26.90 -37.96 25.68
CA TYR A 510 -28.01 -38.02 26.66
C TYR A 510 -29.32 -38.57 26.05
N TYR A 511 -29.50 -38.49 24.72
CA TYR A 511 -30.65 -39.12 24.06
C TYR A 511 -30.55 -40.66 24.08
N HIS A 512 -29.38 -41.22 23.76
CA HIS A 512 -29.18 -42.67 23.72
C HIS A 512 -28.82 -43.29 25.08
N ILE A 513 -28.03 -42.60 25.90
CA ILE A 513 -27.61 -43.04 27.24
C ILE A 513 -28.54 -42.42 28.29
N SER A 514 -29.64 -43.12 28.59
CA SER A 514 -30.66 -42.60 29.52
C SER A 514 -30.28 -42.72 31.01
N HIS A 515 -29.51 -43.75 31.39
CA HIS A 515 -29.14 -44.06 32.78
C HIS A 515 -27.74 -44.70 32.84
N CYS A 516 -26.75 -43.99 33.39
CA CYS A 516 -25.48 -44.58 33.81
C CYS A 516 -24.89 -43.85 35.02
N ASN A 517 -23.96 -44.50 35.73
CA ASN A 517 -23.36 -43.92 36.95
C ASN A 517 -22.56 -42.65 36.67
N THR A 518 -21.71 -42.71 35.63
CA THR A 518 -20.80 -41.65 35.19
C THR A 518 -20.60 -41.72 33.68
N LEU A 519 -20.80 -40.59 32.99
CA LEU A 519 -20.44 -40.37 31.59
C LEU A 519 -19.15 -39.52 31.55
N ASN A 520 -18.03 -40.11 31.12
CA ASN A 520 -16.77 -39.37 30.92
C ASN A 520 -16.72 -38.79 29.50
N VAL A 521 -16.53 -37.47 29.38
CA VAL A 521 -16.32 -36.79 28.09
C VAL A 521 -15.01 -36.00 28.13
N ILE A 522 -14.10 -36.29 27.20
CA ILE A 522 -12.84 -35.59 26.99
C ILE A 522 -13.04 -34.55 25.90
N CYS A 523 -12.79 -33.28 26.22
CA CYS A 523 -12.72 -32.18 25.26
C CYS A 523 -11.27 -32.05 24.79
N TRP A 524 -10.96 -32.66 23.65
CA TRP A 524 -9.59 -32.81 23.12
C TRP A 524 -9.12 -31.52 22.44
N ARG A 525 -7.99 -31.00 22.93
CA ARG A 525 -7.38 -29.72 22.53
C ARG A 525 -5.89 -29.91 22.31
N GLU A 526 -5.39 -29.44 21.18
CA GLU A 526 -3.99 -29.57 20.79
C GLU A 526 -3.31 -28.20 20.79
N LYS A 527 -2.04 -28.15 21.20
CA LYS A 527 -1.17 -26.98 21.04
C LYS A 527 0.21 -27.44 20.63
N TYR A 528 0.86 -26.63 19.81
CA TYR A 528 2.23 -26.85 19.39
C TYR A 528 3.05 -25.61 19.78
N ARG A 529 4.01 -25.78 20.70
CA ARG A 529 4.94 -24.73 21.14
C ARG A 529 6.35 -25.30 21.21
N ASP A 530 7.31 -24.62 20.60
CA ASP A 530 8.74 -24.98 20.61
C ASP A 530 9.00 -26.45 20.18
N GLY A 531 8.21 -26.93 19.21
CA GLY A 531 8.24 -28.32 18.72
C GLY A 531 7.52 -29.34 19.61
N ALA A 532 7.14 -28.99 20.83
CA ALA A 532 6.41 -29.85 21.76
C ALA A 532 4.89 -29.85 21.49
N HIS A 533 4.29 -31.03 21.51
CA HIS A 533 2.84 -31.24 21.42
C HIS A 533 2.22 -31.24 22.82
N ILE A 534 1.40 -30.24 23.14
CA ILE A 534 0.86 -29.98 24.48
C ILE A 534 -0.65 -30.26 24.48
N ILE A 535 -1.04 -31.33 25.16
CA ILE A 535 -2.42 -31.87 25.21
C ILE A 535 -2.98 -31.99 26.62
N HIS A 536 -2.13 -31.87 27.64
CA HIS A 536 -2.45 -31.99 29.07
C HIS A 536 -3.60 -31.06 29.53
N HIS A 537 -3.75 -29.92 28.87
CA HIS A 537 -4.76 -28.88 29.12
C HIS A 537 -6.15 -29.17 28.50
N SER A 538 -6.31 -30.30 27.82
CA SER A 538 -7.61 -30.83 27.40
C SER A 538 -8.51 -31.08 28.61
N LEU A 539 -9.83 -30.91 28.46
CA LEU A 539 -10.74 -30.98 29.61
C LEU A 539 -11.39 -32.34 29.76
N LEU A 540 -11.67 -32.72 30.99
CA LEU A 540 -12.46 -33.88 31.36
C LEU A 540 -13.76 -33.42 32.05
N LEU A 541 -14.88 -33.79 31.44
CA LEU A 541 -16.22 -33.66 32.01
C LEU A 541 -16.64 -35.02 32.57
N GLN A 542 -17.09 -35.05 33.83
CA GLN A 542 -17.78 -36.20 34.41
C GLN A 542 -19.23 -35.82 34.67
N LEU A 543 -20.13 -36.42 33.92
CA LEU A 543 -21.55 -36.06 33.88
C LEU A 543 -22.41 -37.23 34.36
N ARG A 544 -23.52 -36.92 35.03
CA ARG A 544 -24.61 -37.87 35.23
C ARG A 544 -25.70 -37.58 34.19
N PRO A 545 -25.94 -38.47 33.21
CA PRO A 545 -26.96 -38.22 32.21
C PRO A 545 -28.36 -38.22 32.82
N GLU A 546 -29.25 -37.44 32.21
CA GLU A 546 -30.69 -37.45 32.47
C GLU A 546 -31.40 -37.87 31.19
N SER A 547 -32.48 -38.64 31.31
CA SER A 547 -33.27 -39.08 30.15
C SER A 547 -33.97 -37.90 29.48
N ILE A 548 -33.46 -37.47 28.32
CA ILE A 548 -34.06 -36.41 27.48
C ILE A 548 -34.82 -36.96 26.27
N ALA A 549 -34.78 -38.28 26.04
CA ALA A 549 -35.35 -38.92 24.85
C ALA A 549 -36.85 -38.69 24.69
N GLN A 550 -37.62 -38.78 25.79
CA GLN A 550 -39.07 -38.52 25.75
C GLN A 550 -39.39 -37.07 25.35
N SER A 551 -38.62 -36.11 25.86
CA SER A 551 -38.79 -34.69 25.53
C SER A 551 -38.46 -34.39 24.06
N LEU A 552 -37.36 -34.96 23.55
CA LEU A 552 -36.90 -34.81 22.16
C LEU A 552 -37.83 -35.49 21.13
N ASN A 553 -38.50 -36.58 21.50
CA ASN A 553 -39.40 -37.31 20.61
C ASN A 553 -40.81 -36.70 20.51
N ASN A 554 -41.19 -35.81 21.44
CA ASN A 554 -42.50 -35.18 21.44
C ASN A 554 -42.52 -33.86 20.65
N GLU A 555 -41.56 -32.97 20.90
CA GLU A 555 -41.50 -31.63 20.26
C GLU A 555 -40.05 -31.19 20.05
N LEU A 556 -39.81 -30.33 19.05
CA LEU A 556 -38.49 -29.74 18.82
C LEU A 556 -38.10 -28.84 20.01
N PRO A 557 -36.92 -29.02 20.64
CA PRO A 557 -36.48 -28.18 21.74
C PRO A 557 -36.32 -26.71 21.34
N ASN A 558 -36.31 -25.82 22.33
CA ASN A 558 -35.74 -24.49 22.14
C ASN A 558 -34.27 -24.62 21.70
N MET A 559 -33.90 -23.80 20.71
CA MET A 559 -32.57 -23.79 20.12
C MET A 559 -31.96 -22.39 20.12
N THR A 560 -30.65 -22.34 19.89
CA THR A 560 -29.89 -21.12 19.71
C THR A 560 -28.79 -21.35 18.67
N GLY A 561 -28.05 -20.31 18.29
CA GLY A 561 -26.94 -20.47 17.35
C GLY A 561 -26.54 -19.21 16.60
N TRP A 562 -27.42 -18.22 16.47
CA TRP A 562 -27.11 -16.94 15.81
C TRP A 562 -25.90 -16.26 16.44
N GLU A 563 -24.90 -15.98 15.62
CA GLU A 563 -23.67 -15.32 16.06
C GLU A 563 -23.98 -13.88 16.50
N LYS A 564 -23.21 -13.39 17.47
CA LYS A 564 -23.29 -11.98 17.90
C LYS A 564 -22.42 -11.11 16.99
N ASN A 565 -22.89 -9.90 16.69
CA ASN A 565 -22.07 -8.88 16.06
C ASN A 565 -20.97 -8.35 17.02
N GLU A 566 -20.10 -7.49 16.51
CA GLU A 566 -19.00 -6.86 17.25
C GLU A 566 -19.45 -6.15 18.53
N ARG A 567 -20.70 -5.66 18.57
CA ARG A 567 -21.32 -5.01 19.73
C ARG A 567 -21.92 -5.99 20.74
N GLN A 568 -21.60 -7.29 20.61
CA GLN A 568 -22.10 -8.39 21.43
C GLN A 568 -23.64 -8.53 21.47
N ARG A 569 -24.32 -8.05 20.43
CA ARG A 569 -25.77 -8.20 20.23
C ARG A 569 -26.06 -9.21 19.14
N LEU A 570 -27.22 -9.86 19.20
CA LEU A 570 -27.73 -10.65 18.08
C LEU A 570 -28.01 -9.70 16.91
N GLY A 571 -27.41 -9.97 15.77
CA GLY A 571 -27.59 -9.20 14.55
C GLY A 571 -26.46 -9.45 13.54
N PRO A 572 -26.68 -9.08 12.27
CA PRO A 572 -25.72 -9.31 11.20
C PRO A 572 -24.44 -8.48 11.37
N ARG A 573 -23.39 -8.90 10.65
CA ARG A 573 -22.14 -8.16 10.43
C ARG A 573 -22.12 -7.58 9.02
N GLN A 574 -21.24 -6.60 8.81
CA GLN A 574 -21.00 -5.96 7.52
C GLN A 574 -19.49 -5.96 7.25
N VAL A 575 -19.09 -6.24 6.02
CA VAL A 575 -17.71 -6.04 5.55
C VAL A 575 -17.72 -5.21 4.26
N ASP A 576 -16.81 -4.24 4.18
CA ASP A 576 -16.57 -3.41 3.01
C ASP A 576 -15.24 -3.84 2.38
N LEU A 577 -15.29 -4.36 1.16
CA LEU A 577 -14.14 -4.81 0.38
C LEU A 577 -13.91 -3.95 -0.87
N SER A 578 -14.49 -2.74 -0.92
CA SER A 578 -14.29 -1.80 -2.02
C SER A 578 -12.80 -1.49 -2.27
N THR A 579 -12.00 -1.38 -1.21
CA THR A 579 -10.55 -1.09 -1.31
C THR A 579 -9.73 -2.23 -1.90
N SER A 580 -10.17 -3.48 -1.76
CA SER A 580 -9.47 -4.68 -2.25
C SER A 580 -10.08 -5.28 -3.52
N MET A 581 -11.33 -4.95 -3.85
CA MET A 581 -12.06 -5.54 -4.99
C MET A 581 -12.41 -4.54 -6.10
N ASN A 582 -12.59 -3.25 -5.80
CA ASN A 582 -12.95 -2.28 -6.82
C ASN A 582 -11.74 -1.96 -7.71
N PRO A 583 -11.78 -2.24 -9.03
CA PRO A 583 -10.64 -2.00 -9.92
C PRO A 583 -10.17 -0.53 -9.93
N ARG A 584 -11.08 0.43 -9.65
CA ARG A 584 -10.73 1.86 -9.56
C ARG A 584 -9.87 2.15 -8.33
N HIS A 585 -10.31 1.72 -7.14
CA HIS A 585 -9.53 1.92 -5.90
C HIS A 585 -8.21 1.13 -5.90
N LEU A 586 -8.17 -0.03 -6.54
CA LEU A 586 -6.93 -0.77 -6.77
C LEU A 586 -5.95 0.02 -7.64
N ALA A 587 -6.41 0.62 -8.74
CA ALA A 587 -5.59 1.47 -9.60
C ALA A 587 -5.12 2.75 -8.87
N GLU A 588 -6.01 3.44 -8.17
CA GLU A 588 -5.69 4.62 -7.32
C GLU A 588 -4.61 4.26 -6.29
N THR A 589 -4.80 3.17 -5.56
CA THR A 589 -3.84 2.69 -4.54
C THR A 589 -2.48 2.34 -5.16
N ALA A 590 -2.46 1.70 -6.33
CA ALA A 590 -1.23 1.34 -7.03
C ALA A 590 -0.45 2.57 -7.53
N VAL A 591 -1.13 3.58 -8.09
CA VAL A 591 -0.50 4.85 -8.50
C VAL A 591 0.07 5.57 -7.28
N THR A 592 -0.73 5.74 -6.22
CA THR A 592 -0.28 6.38 -4.97
C THR A 592 0.88 5.62 -4.31
N LEU A 593 0.91 4.29 -4.39
CA LEU A 593 1.99 3.47 -3.83
C LEU A 593 3.33 3.75 -4.52
N ASN A 594 3.36 3.91 -5.85
CA ASN A 594 4.60 4.22 -6.58
C ASN A 594 5.22 5.55 -6.12
N LEU A 595 4.41 6.59 -5.95
CA LEU A 595 4.86 7.89 -5.43
C LEU A 595 5.32 7.79 -3.96
N LYS A 596 4.60 7.02 -3.12
CA LYS A 596 5.04 6.72 -1.75
C LYS A 596 6.37 5.97 -1.71
N LEU A 597 6.62 5.05 -2.65
CA LEU A 597 7.89 4.34 -2.77
C LEU A 597 9.04 5.27 -3.15
N MET A 598 8.82 6.27 -4.02
CA MET A 598 9.80 7.33 -4.30
C MET A 598 10.15 8.11 -3.02
N LYS A 599 9.13 8.56 -2.27
CA LYS A 599 9.33 9.24 -0.98
C LYS A 599 10.13 8.35 -0.01
N TRP A 600 9.69 7.12 0.25
CA TRP A 600 10.30 6.26 1.27
C TRP A 600 11.70 5.76 0.92
N ARG A 601 12.03 5.60 -0.36
CA ARG A 601 13.31 5.01 -0.80
C ARG A 601 14.36 6.03 -1.23
N LEU A 602 13.94 7.18 -1.77
CA LEU A 602 14.82 8.13 -2.45
C LEU A 602 14.76 9.53 -1.83
N ALA A 603 13.56 10.09 -1.61
CA ALA A 603 13.36 11.46 -1.15
C ALA A 603 12.39 11.53 0.05
N PRO A 604 12.82 11.23 1.29
CA PRO A 604 11.93 11.17 2.46
C PRO A 604 11.16 12.47 2.75
N GLU A 605 11.74 13.60 2.38
CA GLU A 605 11.18 14.96 2.57
C GLU A 605 10.03 15.27 1.60
N LEU A 606 9.93 14.57 0.44
CA LEU A 606 8.96 14.82 -0.63
C LEU A 606 7.50 14.88 -0.14
N GLU A 607 6.84 16.02 -0.29
CA GLU A 607 5.43 16.24 0.05
C GLU A 607 4.51 15.91 -1.12
N LEU A 608 3.85 14.74 -1.05
CA LEU A 608 2.90 14.28 -2.07
C LEU A 608 1.49 14.90 -1.93
N LYS A 609 1.07 15.25 -0.71
CA LYS A 609 -0.28 15.78 -0.43
C LYS A 609 -0.57 17.13 -1.12
N PRO A 610 0.37 18.11 -1.15
CA PRO A 610 0.16 19.34 -1.91
C PRO A 610 -0.07 19.06 -3.40
N LEU A 611 0.72 18.17 -4.00
CA LEU A 611 0.61 17.80 -5.42
C LEU A 611 -0.77 17.23 -5.76
N GLU A 612 -1.29 16.32 -4.93
CA GLU A 612 -2.61 15.70 -5.12
C GLU A 612 -3.75 16.75 -5.19
N GLN A 613 -3.61 17.85 -4.43
CA GLN A 613 -4.62 18.90 -4.29
C GLN A 613 -4.54 20.00 -5.36
N LEU A 614 -3.42 20.11 -6.10
CA LEU A 614 -3.21 21.17 -7.09
C LEU A 614 -4.20 21.09 -8.25
N LYS A 615 -4.81 22.23 -8.58
CA LYS A 615 -5.58 22.45 -9.80
C LYS A 615 -4.70 23.06 -10.88
N CYS A 616 -4.45 22.32 -11.95
CA CYS A 616 -3.66 22.78 -13.10
C CYS A 616 -4.57 23.16 -14.28
N LEU A 617 -4.46 24.40 -14.73
CA LEU A 617 -5.08 24.90 -15.97
C LEU A 617 -4.08 24.78 -17.12
N LEU A 618 -4.44 24.06 -18.18
CA LEU A 618 -3.62 23.86 -19.37
C LEU A 618 -4.22 24.65 -20.54
N LEU A 619 -3.63 25.81 -20.84
CA LEU A 619 -4.03 26.65 -21.97
C LEU A 619 -3.30 26.15 -23.23
N GLY A 620 -4.02 25.39 -24.04
CA GLY A 620 -3.52 24.63 -25.19
C GLY A 620 -3.52 23.11 -24.94
N ALA A 621 -4.29 22.36 -25.72
CA ALA A 621 -4.35 20.90 -25.72
C ALA A 621 -3.56 20.28 -26.90
N GLY A 622 -2.58 21.02 -27.43
CA GLY A 622 -1.66 20.56 -28.47
C GLY A 622 -0.57 19.60 -27.95
N THR A 623 0.56 19.58 -28.67
CA THR A 623 1.70 18.68 -28.41
C THR A 623 2.29 18.83 -27.00
N LEU A 624 2.34 20.07 -26.49
CA LEU A 624 2.75 20.36 -25.11
C LEU A 624 1.66 19.92 -24.12
N GLY A 625 0.42 20.40 -24.28
CA GLY A 625 -0.70 20.09 -23.38
C GLY A 625 -0.90 18.60 -23.13
N CYS A 626 -0.84 17.78 -24.18
CA CYS A 626 -0.95 16.32 -24.05
C CYS A 626 0.16 15.70 -23.17
N ASN A 627 1.40 16.14 -23.36
CA ASN A 627 2.56 15.58 -22.65
C ASN A 627 2.68 16.14 -21.22
N VAL A 628 2.42 17.43 -21.01
CA VAL A 628 2.34 18.05 -19.67
C VAL A 628 1.28 17.33 -18.85
N ALA A 629 0.06 17.12 -19.38
CA ALA A 629 -1.01 16.43 -18.67
C ALA A 629 -0.64 14.99 -18.25
N ARG A 630 0.05 14.23 -19.12
CA ARG A 630 0.56 12.90 -18.79
C ARG A 630 1.58 12.93 -17.65
N SER A 631 2.50 13.90 -17.66
CA SER A 631 3.51 14.07 -16.60
C SER A 631 2.89 14.53 -15.27
N LEU A 632 1.91 15.45 -15.29
CA LEU A 632 1.17 15.87 -14.09
C LEU A 632 0.44 14.68 -13.44
N MET A 633 -0.26 13.89 -14.25
CA MET A 633 -0.97 12.68 -13.79
C MET A 633 -0.01 11.63 -13.23
N ALA A 634 1.18 11.46 -13.82
CA ALA A 634 2.22 10.56 -13.29
C ALA A 634 2.74 10.99 -11.91
N TRP A 635 2.78 12.30 -11.63
CA TRP A 635 3.07 12.87 -10.31
C TRP A 635 1.90 12.83 -9.32
N GLY A 636 0.75 12.26 -9.71
CA GLY A 636 -0.43 12.11 -8.85
C GLY A 636 -1.31 13.35 -8.76
N ILE A 637 -1.08 14.36 -9.61
CA ILE A 637 -1.93 15.56 -9.70
C ILE A 637 -3.25 15.16 -10.36
N GLN A 638 -4.37 15.33 -9.64
CA GLN A 638 -5.67 14.82 -10.06
C GLN A 638 -6.51 15.83 -10.83
N HIS A 639 -6.34 17.14 -10.59
CA HIS A 639 -7.23 18.18 -11.11
C HIS A 639 -6.60 18.89 -12.32
N ILE A 640 -7.10 18.58 -13.53
CA ILE A 640 -6.53 19.08 -14.79
C ILE A 640 -7.65 19.62 -15.69
N THR A 641 -7.59 20.90 -16.07
CA THR A 641 -8.55 21.54 -16.98
C THR A 641 -7.87 21.92 -18.28
N PHE A 642 -8.38 21.44 -19.41
CA PHE A 642 -7.90 21.82 -20.74
C PHE A 642 -8.71 22.97 -21.33
N VAL A 643 -8.02 23.91 -21.98
CA VAL A 643 -8.62 25.00 -22.76
C VAL A 643 -8.04 24.99 -24.16
N ASP A 644 -8.86 24.71 -25.17
CA ASP A 644 -8.44 24.67 -26.59
C ASP A 644 -9.67 24.82 -27.51
N ASN A 645 -9.62 25.74 -28.48
CA ASN A 645 -10.69 25.96 -29.46
C ASN A 645 -10.64 25.00 -30.67
N GLY A 646 -9.52 24.31 -30.84
CA GLY A 646 -9.19 23.54 -32.03
C GLY A 646 -9.80 22.14 -32.04
N ARG A 647 -9.70 21.51 -33.22
CA ARG A 647 -10.15 20.12 -33.45
C ARG A 647 -8.98 19.21 -33.79
N VAL A 648 -9.13 17.93 -33.49
CA VAL A 648 -8.11 16.90 -33.75
C VAL A 648 -8.05 16.64 -35.26
N SER A 649 -6.90 16.91 -35.89
CA SER A 649 -6.66 16.59 -37.31
C SER A 649 -5.86 15.30 -37.47
N TYR A 650 -5.85 14.71 -38.67
CA TYR A 650 -5.16 13.43 -38.95
C TYR A 650 -3.65 13.41 -38.61
N SER A 651 -2.98 14.58 -38.62
CA SER A 651 -1.56 14.68 -38.26
C SER A 651 -1.30 14.81 -36.74
N ASN A 652 -2.36 14.97 -35.94
CA ASN A 652 -2.26 15.20 -34.51
C ASN A 652 -1.92 13.94 -33.69
N PRO A 653 -2.59 12.77 -33.85
CA PRO A 653 -2.38 11.60 -32.97
C PRO A 653 -0.92 11.12 -32.84
N VAL A 654 -0.11 11.25 -33.89
CA VAL A 654 1.31 10.85 -33.89
C VAL A 654 2.24 11.81 -33.14
N ARG A 655 1.76 12.96 -32.70
CA ARG A 655 2.51 13.99 -31.93
C ARG A 655 1.83 14.36 -30.61
N GLN A 656 0.50 14.30 -30.57
CA GLN A 656 -0.36 14.79 -29.49
C GLN A 656 -0.91 13.57 -28.75
N THR A 657 -0.16 13.16 -27.72
CA THR A 657 -0.20 11.82 -27.10
C THR A 657 -1.48 11.46 -26.33
N LEU A 658 -2.52 12.29 -26.37
CA LEU A 658 -3.85 11.99 -25.85
C LEU A 658 -4.87 11.66 -26.93
N PHE A 659 -4.59 11.92 -28.21
CA PHE A 659 -5.55 11.71 -29.30
C PHE A 659 -5.30 10.40 -30.05
N THR A 660 -6.39 9.75 -30.46
CA THR A 660 -6.38 8.57 -31.32
C THR A 660 -6.72 8.93 -32.76
N PHE A 661 -6.48 8.00 -33.69
CA PHE A 661 -6.97 8.13 -35.07
C PHE A 661 -8.50 8.34 -35.11
N GLN A 662 -9.25 7.64 -34.24
CA GLN A 662 -10.71 7.76 -34.16
C GLN A 662 -11.16 9.18 -33.81
N ASP A 663 -10.47 9.86 -32.89
CA ASP A 663 -10.80 11.24 -32.51
C ASP A 663 -10.62 12.23 -33.67
N SER A 664 -9.69 11.93 -34.59
CA SER A 664 -9.51 12.71 -35.83
C SER A 664 -10.59 12.42 -36.88
N CYS A 665 -11.07 11.17 -36.98
CA CYS A 665 -12.20 10.82 -37.84
C CYS A 665 -13.52 11.44 -37.34
N GLU A 666 -13.72 11.49 -36.03
CA GLU A 666 -14.88 12.12 -35.38
C GLU A 666 -14.75 13.67 -35.30
N ASN A 667 -13.62 14.23 -35.75
CA ASN A 667 -13.33 15.67 -35.75
C ASN A 667 -13.58 16.34 -34.39
N LYS A 668 -13.21 15.66 -33.29
CA LYS A 668 -13.46 16.12 -31.91
C LYS A 668 -12.74 17.41 -31.60
N TYR A 669 -13.32 18.20 -30.69
CA TYR A 669 -12.59 19.29 -30.03
C TYR A 669 -11.45 18.72 -29.17
N LYS A 670 -10.26 19.30 -29.30
CA LYS A 670 -9.03 18.84 -28.63
C LYS A 670 -9.18 18.82 -27.11
N ALA A 671 -9.75 19.87 -26.52
CA ALA A 671 -9.95 19.94 -25.07
C ALA A 671 -10.77 18.75 -24.54
N HIS A 672 -11.87 18.41 -25.22
CA HIS A 672 -12.74 17.29 -24.84
C HIS A 672 -12.03 15.94 -25.01
N ALA A 673 -11.44 15.69 -26.19
CA ALA A 673 -10.70 14.46 -26.45
C ALA A 673 -9.53 14.26 -25.47
N ALA A 674 -8.87 15.34 -25.03
CA ALA A 674 -7.77 15.28 -24.07
C ALA A 674 -8.28 14.91 -22.66
N ALA A 675 -9.36 15.55 -22.20
CA ALA A 675 -9.96 15.26 -20.90
C ALA A 675 -10.49 13.82 -20.82
N ASP A 676 -11.15 13.33 -21.86
CA ASP A 676 -11.70 11.97 -21.92
C ASP A 676 -10.60 10.91 -22.03
N SER A 677 -9.51 11.20 -22.75
CA SER A 677 -8.32 10.36 -22.80
C SER A 677 -7.66 10.21 -21.43
N LEU A 678 -7.55 11.28 -20.64
CA LEU A 678 -7.05 11.17 -19.26
C LEU A 678 -7.92 10.24 -18.40
N LYS A 679 -9.25 10.38 -18.43
CA LYS A 679 -10.19 9.50 -17.71
C LYS A 679 -10.08 8.04 -18.13
N THR A 680 -9.76 7.80 -19.41
CA THR A 680 -9.53 6.47 -19.97
C THR A 680 -8.21 5.86 -19.48
N ILE A 681 -7.16 6.67 -19.29
CA ILE A 681 -5.86 6.22 -18.77
C ILE A 681 -5.92 5.99 -17.24
N TYR A 682 -6.56 6.89 -16.49
CA TYR A 682 -6.68 6.80 -15.05
C TYR A 682 -8.04 7.33 -14.56
N PRO A 683 -8.99 6.44 -14.18
CA PRO A 683 -10.34 6.86 -13.78
C PRO A 683 -10.43 7.79 -12.57
N GLY A 684 -9.38 7.87 -11.74
CA GLY A 684 -9.32 8.76 -10.58
C GLY A 684 -8.98 10.23 -10.93
N VAL A 685 -8.66 10.54 -12.19
CA VAL A 685 -8.38 11.91 -12.62
C VAL A 685 -9.68 12.73 -12.74
N LYS A 686 -9.65 13.96 -12.22
CA LYS A 686 -10.72 14.93 -12.31
C LYS A 686 -10.40 15.89 -13.47
N SER A 687 -10.57 15.40 -14.70
CA SER A 687 -10.33 16.18 -15.90
C SER A 687 -11.57 16.93 -16.40
N SER A 688 -11.39 18.19 -16.78
CA SER A 688 -12.41 19.03 -17.40
C SER A 688 -11.91 19.64 -18.72
N ALA A 689 -12.84 20.10 -19.56
CA ALA A 689 -12.56 20.58 -20.91
C ALA A 689 -13.41 21.81 -21.23
N ILE A 690 -12.77 22.87 -21.69
CA ILE A 690 -13.42 24.11 -22.15
C ILE A 690 -12.97 24.40 -23.58
N VAL A 691 -13.95 24.64 -24.47
CA VAL A 691 -13.70 25.10 -25.83
C VAL A 691 -13.82 26.62 -25.83
N LEU A 692 -12.66 27.29 -25.77
CA LEU A 692 -12.56 28.74 -25.59
C LEU A 692 -11.53 29.29 -26.57
N ASN A 693 -11.87 30.39 -27.25
CA ASN A 693 -10.90 31.17 -27.99
C ASN A 693 -10.20 32.17 -27.07
N ILE A 694 -8.89 32.33 -27.17
CA ILE A 694 -8.14 33.32 -26.40
C ILE A 694 -7.93 34.56 -27.30
N PRO A 695 -8.51 35.73 -26.97
CA PRO A 695 -8.31 36.94 -27.75
C PRO A 695 -6.83 37.37 -27.79
N MET A 696 -6.39 37.81 -28.97
CA MET A 696 -4.98 38.14 -29.25
C MET A 696 -4.82 39.64 -29.50
N PRO A 697 -3.79 40.29 -28.96
CA PRO A 697 -3.42 41.67 -29.31
C PRO A 697 -3.26 41.88 -30.83
N GLY A 698 -3.54 43.10 -31.29
CA GLY A 698 -3.43 43.49 -32.70
C GLY A 698 -4.38 42.77 -33.67
N HIS A 699 -5.36 42.03 -33.18
CA HIS A 699 -6.43 41.42 -33.97
C HIS A 699 -7.74 42.14 -33.67
N SER A 700 -8.11 43.08 -34.56
CA SER A 700 -9.29 43.93 -34.37
C SER A 700 -10.56 43.11 -34.17
N VAL A 701 -11.38 43.51 -33.20
CA VAL A 701 -12.62 42.83 -32.80
C VAL A 701 -13.80 43.58 -33.40
N PRO A 702 -14.51 43.04 -34.41
CA PRO A 702 -15.69 43.68 -34.97
C PRO A 702 -16.82 43.80 -33.94
N ASP A 703 -17.58 44.89 -34.01
CA ASP A 703 -18.70 45.19 -33.08
C ASP A 703 -19.68 44.01 -32.91
N SER A 704 -19.91 43.25 -33.99
CA SER A 704 -20.81 42.09 -34.01
C SER A 704 -20.39 40.91 -33.13
N ILE A 705 -19.14 40.86 -32.64
CA ILE A 705 -18.64 39.79 -31.78
C ILE A 705 -18.14 40.26 -30.41
N VAL A 706 -18.29 41.56 -30.07
CA VAL A 706 -17.77 42.13 -28.81
C VAL A 706 -18.33 41.43 -27.58
N ASP A 707 -19.64 41.19 -27.52
CA ASP A 707 -20.29 40.48 -26.40
C ASP A 707 -19.77 39.04 -26.25
N LYS A 708 -19.49 38.37 -27.37
CA LYS A 708 -18.89 37.03 -27.36
C LYS A 708 -17.46 37.09 -26.80
N VAL A 709 -16.64 37.99 -27.30
CA VAL A 709 -15.25 38.18 -26.84
C VAL A 709 -15.22 38.54 -25.35
N LYS A 710 -16.17 39.35 -24.89
CA LYS A 710 -16.34 39.67 -23.47
C LYS A 710 -16.63 38.43 -22.62
N ALA A 711 -17.59 37.60 -23.02
CA ALA A 711 -17.88 36.34 -22.33
C ALA A 711 -16.68 35.36 -22.37
N GLU A 712 -15.93 35.33 -23.48
CA GLU A 712 -14.70 34.51 -23.58
C GLU A 712 -13.59 35.00 -22.63
N VAL A 713 -13.45 36.32 -22.46
CA VAL A 713 -12.53 36.93 -21.47
C VAL A 713 -12.97 36.64 -20.04
N GLU A 714 -14.25 36.86 -19.70
CA GLU A 714 -14.79 36.61 -18.36
C GLU A 714 -14.64 35.12 -17.97
N GLN A 715 -14.82 34.20 -18.92
CA GLN A 715 -14.56 32.78 -18.70
C GLN A 715 -13.08 32.47 -18.47
N LEU A 716 -12.16 33.12 -19.21
CA LEU A 716 -10.71 32.97 -19.00
C LEU A 716 -10.28 33.51 -17.63
N GLU A 717 -10.82 34.66 -17.21
CA GLU A 717 -10.61 35.25 -15.88
C GLU A 717 -11.05 34.26 -14.77
N SER A 718 -12.26 33.71 -14.85
CA SER A 718 -12.77 32.72 -13.87
C SER A 718 -11.89 31.47 -13.82
N LEU A 719 -11.50 30.92 -14.98
CA LEU A 719 -10.66 29.74 -15.05
C LEU A 719 -9.28 29.98 -14.40
N ILE A 720 -8.64 31.11 -14.68
CA ILE A 720 -7.34 31.45 -14.07
C ILE A 720 -7.51 31.68 -12.56
N PHE A 721 -8.60 32.30 -12.12
CA PHE A 721 -8.90 32.51 -10.70
C PHE A 721 -9.16 31.18 -9.93
N GLU A 722 -9.87 30.23 -10.53
CA GLU A 722 -10.25 28.96 -9.88
C GLU A 722 -9.10 27.94 -9.70
N HIS A 723 -8.03 28.08 -10.49
CA HIS A 723 -6.89 27.15 -10.53
C HIS A 723 -5.67 27.71 -9.80
N ASP A 724 -4.77 26.82 -9.36
CA ASP A 724 -3.57 27.19 -8.59
C ASP A 724 -2.37 27.46 -9.50
N VAL A 725 -2.30 26.72 -10.61
CA VAL A 725 -1.20 26.75 -11.58
C VAL A 725 -1.75 26.91 -12.99
N VAL A 726 -1.15 27.81 -13.77
CA VAL A 726 -1.49 28.06 -15.18
C VAL A 726 -0.30 27.70 -16.07
N PHE A 727 -0.49 26.75 -16.98
CA PHE A 727 0.48 26.44 -18.02
C PHE A 727 0.10 27.12 -19.33
N LEU A 728 1.01 27.92 -19.89
CA LEU A 728 0.85 28.59 -21.18
C LEU A 728 1.50 27.74 -22.27
N LEU A 729 0.69 26.94 -22.96
CA LEU A 729 1.09 25.89 -23.90
C LEU A 729 0.50 26.11 -25.31
N THR A 730 0.06 27.34 -25.59
CA THR A 730 -0.44 27.76 -26.91
C THR A 730 0.70 27.85 -27.94
N ASP A 731 0.33 27.89 -29.21
CA ASP A 731 1.21 27.80 -30.37
C ASP A 731 1.69 29.15 -30.91
N SER A 732 1.19 30.27 -30.38
CA SER A 732 1.54 31.63 -30.80
C SER A 732 2.04 32.48 -29.63
N ARG A 733 2.77 33.56 -29.91
CA ARG A 733 3.21 34.53 -28.90
C ARG A 733 2.03 35.35 -28.36
N GLU A 734 1.14 35.77 -29.23
CA GLU A 734 0.05 36.71 -28.97
C GLU A 734 -1.00 36.07 -28.06
N SER A 735 -1.32 34.80 -28.30
CA SER A 735 -2.23 33.99 -27.47
C SER A 735 -1.73 33.76 -26.04
N ARG A 736 -0.44 33.97 -25.75
CA ARG A 736 0.10 33.93 -24.37
C ARG A 736 0.00 35.26 -23.63
N TRP A 737 -0.23 36.38 -24.33
CA TRP A 737 -0.22 37.72 -23.71
C TRP A 737 -1.34 37.89 -22.68
N LEU A 738 -2.59 37.67 -23.09
CA LEU A 738 -3.76 37.87 -22.21
C LEU A 738 -3.71 36.93 -20.99
N PRO A 739 -3.46 35.61 -21.12
CA PRO A 739 -3.23 34.75 -19.97
C PRO A 739 -2.09 35.18 -19.06
N THR A 740 -0.98 35.69 -19.61
CA THR A 740 0.15 36.20 -18.79
C THR A 740 -0.28 37.40 -17.95
N LEU A 741 -1.00 38.37 -18.56
CA LEU A 741 -1.52 39.54 -17.86
C LEU A 741 -2.47 39.14 -16.71
N ILE A 742 -3.47 38.30 -17.00
CA ILE A 742 -4.45 37.87 -16.00
C ILE A 742 -3.74 37.10 -14.87
N ALA A 743 -2.90 36.13 -15.20
CA ALA A 743 -2.22 35.31 -14.19
C ALA A 743 -1.22 36.11 -13.33
N SER A 744 -0.56 37.13 -13.89
CA SER A 744 0.24 38.10 -13.12
C SER A 744 -0.62 39.02 -12.25
N ALA A 745 -1.81 39.42 -12.71
CA ALA A 745 -2.74 40.27 -11.95
C ALA A 745 -3.39 39.53 -10.76
N GLU A 746 -3.62 38.22 -10.91
CA GLU A 746 -4.21 37.29 -9.92
C GLU A 746 -3.17 36.49 -9.11
N GLU A 747 -1.89 36.89 -9.16
CA GLU A 747 -0.76 36.32 -8.40
C GLU A 747 -0.58 34.78 -8.51
N LYS A 748 -0.82 34.21 -9.70
CA LYS A 748 -0.82 32.75 -9.97
C LYS A 748 0.55 32.21 -10.37
N ILE A 749 0.84 30.96 -9.97
CA ILE A 749 2.02 30.22 -10.47
C ILE A 749 1.82 29.98 -11.96
N THR A 750 2.64 30.62 -12.79
CA THR A 750 2.51 30.55 -14.25
C THR A 750 3.78 29.96 -14.86
N ILE A 751 3.62 28.92 -15.68
CA ILE A 751 4.73 28.29 -16.41
C ILE A 751 4.44 28.36 -17.91
N THR A 752 5.26 29.11 -18.64
CA THR A 752 5.22 29.14 -20.10
C THR A 752 6.16 28.08 -20.66
N ALA A 753 5.71 27.30 -21.65
CA ALA A 753 6.57 26.44 -22.44
C ALA A 753 6.37 26.72 -23.94
N ALA A 754 7.48 26.91 -24.65
CA ALA A 754 7.49 27.26 -26.07
C ALA A 754 8.56 26.46 -26.83
N LEU A 755 8.33 26.23 -28.12
CA LEU A 755 9.09 25.29 -28.95
C LEU A 755 9.56 25.95 -30.25
N GLY A 756 10.86 25.87 -30.54
CA GLY A 756 11.42 26.09 -31.86
C GLY A 756 11.67 24.77 -32.60
N PHE A 757 12.27 24.84 -33.80
CA PHE A 757 12.58 23.66 -34.63
C PHE A 757 13.44 22.62 -33.90
N ASP A 758 14.57 23.05 -33.31
CA ASP A 758 15.52 22.20 -32.57
C ASP A 758 15.74 22.62 -31.11
N SER A 759 14.99 23.60 -30.60
CA SER A 759 15.16 24.19 -29.28
C SER A 759 13.83 24.35 -28.53
N TYR A 760 13.90 24.56 -27.22
CA TYR A 760 12.76 24.87 -26.37
C TYR A 760 13.11 25.89 -25.29
N VAL A 761 12.09 26.58 -24.79
CA VAL A 761 12.18 27.47 -23.62
C VAL A 761 11.04 27.19 -22.66
N ILE A 762 11.36 27.14 -21.37
CA ILE A 762 10.40 27.02 -20.26
C ILE A 762 10.70 28.17 -19.29
N ILE A 763 9.69 28.88 -18.82
CA ILE A 763 9.84 30.03 -17.92
C ILE A 763 8.80 29.95 -16.80
N ARG A 764 9.22 29.98 -15.53
CA ARG A 764 8.32 30.31 -14.41
C ARG A 764 8.21 31.84 -14.31
N HIS A 765 7.01 32.39 -14.29
CA HIS A 765 6.83 33.84 -14.14
C HIS A 765 7.00 34.26 -12.68
N GLY A 766 7.48 35.49 -12.45
CA GLY A 766 7.53 36.07 -11.10
C GLY A 766 6.13 36.38 -10.57
N VAL A 767 5.91 36.07 -9.29
CA VAL A 767 4.64 36.33 -8.59
C VAL A 767 4.81 37.57 -7.72
N ARG A 768 4.31 38.72 -8.21
CA ARG A 768 4.45 40.02 -7.53
C ARG A 768 3.40 40.14 -6.43
N SER A 769 3.81 39.92 -5.18
CA SER A 769 2.97 40.11 -4.00
C SER A 769 2.65 41.59 -3.78
N SER A 770 1.37 41.92 -3.65
CA SER A 770 0.93 43.29 -3.32
C SER A 770 1.41 43.81 -1.94
N LEU A 771 2.00 42.96 -1.10
CA LEU A 771 2.52 43.29 0.23
C LEU A 771 4.02 43.67 0.24
N SER A 772 4.73 43.62 -0.90
CA SER A 772 6.17 43.88 -0.98
C SER A 772 6.50 45.39 -1.03
N THR A 773 6.05 46.17 -0.04
CA THR A 773 6.62 47.51 0.30
C THR A 773 7.81 47.40 1.28
N VAL A 774 8.37 46.19 1.36
CA VAL A 774 9.71 45.80 1.85
C VAL A 774 10.84 46.58 1.18
N ALA A 775 11.17 47.78 1.69
CA ALA A 775 12.23 48.68 1.22
C ALA A 775 13.45 48.00 0.55
N ASP A 776 13.97 48.66 -0.50
CA ASP A 776 15.19 48.27 -1.21
C ASP A 776 16.43 48.25 -0.28
N ILE A 777 16.64 47.13 0.41
CA ILE A 777 17.94 46.77 0.94
C ILE A 777 18.78 46.35 -0.27
N ILE A 778 19.57 47.29 -0.76
CA ILE A 778 20.58 47.07 -1.79
C ILE A 778 21.69 46.22 -1.18
N ASP A 779 21.52 44.91 -1.21
CA ASP A 779 22.67 44.01 -1.13
C ASP A 779 23.31 43.91 -2.51
N ASN A 780 24.61 44.14 -2.60
CA ASN A 780 25.28 44.43 -3.88
C ASN A 780 25.67 43.17 -4.68
N ASP A 781 25.34 41.97 -4.17
CA ASP A 781 25.59 40.72 -4.88
C ASP A 781 24.50 40.44 -5.93
N LYS A 782 24.79 40.83 -7.19
CA LYS A 782 23.91 40.70 -8.37
C LYS A 782 23.58 39.25 -8.79
N THR A 783 23.78 38.27 -7.91
CA THR A 783 23.74 36.83 -8.21
C THR A 783 22.43 36.15 -7.80
N ILE A 784 21.65 36.75 -6.89
CA ILE A 784 20.42 36.16 -6.34
C ILE A 784 19.22 37.07 -6.68
N LEU A 785 18.24 36.53 -7.41
CA LEU A 785 17.02 37.23 -7.83
C LEU A 785 15.81 36.65 -7.11
N ALA A 786 15.20 37.42 -6.21
CA ALA A 786 13.99 37.00 -5.49
C ALA A 786 12.85 36.58 -6.44
N GLY A 787 12.06 35.58 -6.05
CA GLY A 787 11.00 34.99 -6.90
C GLY A 787 9.94 35.99 -7.37
N GLU A 788 9.68 37.01 -6.56
CA GLU A 788 8.73 38.08 -6.85
C GLU A 788 9.25 39.06 -7.93
N LYS A 789 10.59 39.17 -8.07
CA LYS A 789 11.25 40.07 -9.03
C LYS A 789 11.44 39.46 -10.43
N LEU A 790 11.05 38.20 -10.66
CA LEU A 790 11.34 37.51 -11.93
C LEU A 790 10.50 37.99 -13.10
N GLY A 791 11.11 37.97 -14.30
CA GLY A 791 10.43 38.30 -15.53
C GLY A 791 9.38 37.27 -15.98
N CYS A 792 8.37 37.74 -16.70
CA CYS A 792 7.49 36.88 -17.49
C CYS A 792 8.10 36.61 -18.88
N TYR A 793 7.40 35.82 -19.71
CA TYR A 793 7.78 35.56 -21.11
C TYR A 793 8.10 36.82 -21.92
N PHE A 794 7.41 37.93 -21.67
CA PHE A 794 7.54 39.21 -22.39
C PHE A 794 8.54 40.20 -21.76
N CYS A 795 9.33 39.80 -20.76
CA CYS A 795 10.32 40.70 -20.15
C CYS A 795 11.66 40.79 -20.88
N ASN A 796 12.01 39.76 -21.67
CA ASN A 796 13.32 39.63 -22.31
C ASN A 796 13.31 40.03 -23.79
N ASP A 797 12.33 40.83 -24.21
CA ASP A 797 12.14 41.24 -25.60
C ASP A 797 11.57 42.67 -25.64
N VAL A 798 11.98 43.43 -26.66
CA VAL A 798 11.78 44.89 -26.76
C VAL A 798 10.67 45.29 -27.73
N VAL A 799 9.79 44.35 -28.10
CA VAL A 799 8.68 44.54 -29.05
C VAL A 799 7.37 43.98 -28.50
N ALA A 800 6.27 44.71 -28.65
CA ALA A 800 4.93 44.22 -28.28
C ALA A 800 4.48 43.02 -29.12
N PRO A 801 3.58 42.15 -28.59
CA PRO A 801 2.91 41.15 -29.41
C PRO A 801 1.96 41.83 -30.41
N GLY A 802 2.41 41.97 -31.66
CA GLY A 802 1.58 42.35 -32.80
C GLY A 802 1.08 41.15 -33.60
N ASN A 803 0.38 41.39 -34.71
CA ASN A 803 -0.08 40.31 -35.61
C ASN A 803 1.10 39.65 -36.35
N SER A 804 1.66 38.61 -35.74
CA SER A 804 2.84 37.91 -36.30
C SER A 804 2.55 37.12 -37.58
N SER A 805 1.31 37.03 -38.07
CA SER A 805 0.97 36.33 -39.33
C SER A 805 1.76 36.80 -40.55
N ILE A 806 2.47 37.92 -40.44
CA ILE A 806 3.31 38.55 -41.46
C ILE A 806 4.82 38.33 -41.19
N ASP A 807 5.28 38.13 -39.94
CA ASP A 807 6.70 38.04 -39.58
C ASP A 807 7.05 36.90 -38.61
N ARG A 808 8.15 36.18 -38.93
CA ARG A 808 8.47 34.86 -38.36
C ARG A 808 9.19 34.93 -37.02
N THR A 809 8.55 34.46 -35.96
CA THR A 809 9.18 34.20 -34.65
C THR A 809 9.33 32.70 -34.35
N LEU A 810 10.09 32.37 -33.30
CA LEU A 810 10.40 31.00 -32.86
C LEU A 810 9.17 30.08 -32.73
N ASP A 811 8.03 30.64 -32.29
CA ASP A 811 6.81 29.92 -31.94
C ASP A 811 6.00 29.38 -33.12
N GLN A 812 6.07 30.04 -34.29
CA GLN A 812 5.14 29.81 -35.40
C GLN A 812 5.26 28.45 -36.11
N GLN A 813 6.16 27.57 -35.64
CA GLN A 813 6.43 26.27 -36.26
C GLN A 813 6.22 25.09 -35.30
N CYS A 814 5.27 25.19 -34.36
CA CYS A 814 4.90 24.09 -33.47
C CYS A 814 4.60 22.74 -34.19
N THR A 815 4.16 22.76 -35.45
CA THR A 815 3.99 21.58 -36.33
C THR A 815 5.28 21.07 -36.97
N VAL A 816 6.30 21.92 -37.16
CA VAL A 816 7.61 21.60 -37.77
C VAL A 816 8.71 21.51 -36.70
N THR A 817 8.38 20.97 -35.52
CA THR A 817 9.34 20.71 -34.44
C THR A 817 9.92 19.29 -34.56
N ARG A 818 11.19 19.09 -34.14
CA ARG A 818 11.74 17.74 -33.93
C ARG A 818 10.91 17.03 -32.83
N PRO A 819 10.29 15.86 -33.08
CA PRO A 819 9.25 15.31 -32.19
C PRO A 819 9.65 15.13 -30.72
N GLY A 820 10.92 14.80 -30.44
CA GLY A 820 11.41 14.59 -29.07
C GLY A 820 11.40 15.83 -28.17
N ILE A 821 11.40 17.03 -28.76
CA ILE A 821 11.52 18.29 -28.01
C ILE A 821 10.30 18.56 -27.15
N SER A 822 9.10 18.29 -27.67
CA SER A 822 7.85 18.50 -26.91
C SER A 822 7.80 17.63 -25.66
N MET A 823 8.32 16.40 -25.70
CA MET A 823 8.40 15.50 -24.56
C MET A 823 9.40 16.00 -23.52
N ILE A 824 10.60 16.42 -23.95
CA ILE A 824 11.63 16.99 -23.05
C ILE A 824 11.12 18.27 -22.39
N ALA A 825 10.55 19.19 -23.18
CA ALA A 825 10.04 20.46 -22.68
C ALA A 825 8.89 20.28 -21.69
N SER A 826 7.96 19.36 -21.99
CA SER A 826 6.82 19.07 -21.10
C SER A 826 7.25 18.42 -19.80
N ALA A 827 8.21 17.48 -19.85
CA ALA A 827 8.76 16.87 -18.64
C ALA A 827 9.46 17.91 -17.77
N MET A 828 10.37 18.70 -18.33
CA MET A 828 11.08 19.77 -17.62
C MET A 828 10.14 20.83 -17.04
N ALA A 829 9.03 21.16 -17.71
CA ALA A 829 8.03 22.10 -17.20
C ALA A 829 7.24 21.55 -16.01
N VAL A 830 6.96 20.23 -15.98
CA VAL A 830 6.31 19.59 -14.83
C VAL A 830 7.28 19.37 -13.68
N GLU A 831 8.51 18.92 -13.94
CA GLU A 831 9.54 18.82 -12.87
C GLU A 831 9.80 20.20 -12.23
N LEU A 832 9.85 21.28 -13.02
CA LEU A 832 9.95 22.64 -12.49
C LEU A 832 8.75 22.99 -11.58
N LEU A 833 7.51 22.65 -11.97
CA LEU A 833 6.36 22.82 -11.07
C LEU A 833 6.52 22.04 -9.77
N VAL A 834 6.88 20.77 -9.85
CA VAL A 834 6.99 19.92 -8.65
C VAL A 834 8.06 20.49 -7.72
N SER A 835 9.23 20.89 -8.24
CA SER A 835 10.27 21.55 -7.44
C SER A 835 9.80 22.88 -6.82
N ILE A 836 9.08 23.75 -7.56
CA ILE A 836 8.45 24.95 -6.98
C ILE A 836 7.56 24.59 -5.78
N ILE A 837 6.75 23.54 -5.88
CA ILE A 837 5.81 23.13 -4.83
C ILE A 837 6.52 22.47 -3.64
N GLN A 838 7.65 21.80 -3.87
CA GLN A 838 8.51 21.25 -2.81
C GLN A 838 9.39 22.32 -2.13
N HIS A 839 9.56 23.51 -2.71
CA HIS A 839 10.35 24.56 -2.08
C HIS A 839 9.63 25.15 -0.86
N PRO A 840 10.31 25.38 0.29
CA PRO A 840 9.69 25.94 1.49
C PRO A 840 8.95 27.27 1.27
N LEU A 841 9.47 28.14 0.40
CA LEU A 841 8.83 29.42 0.03
C LEU A 841 7.77 29.29 -1.07
N ARG A 842 7.63 28.11 -1.68
CA ARG A 842 6.71 27.79 -2.79
C ARG A 842 6.76 28.83 -3.91
N LYS A 843 5.69 29.64 -4.06
CA LYS A 843 5.55 30.63 -5.14
C LYS A 843 6.49 31.85 -4.99
N ASN A 844 7.00 32.09 -3.78
CA ASN A 844 7.88 33.22 -3.44
C ASN A 844 9.38 32.86 -3.53
N ASP A 845 9.71 31.71 -4.11
CA ASP A 845 11.06 31.16 -4.13
C ASP A 845 12.09 32.02 -4.88
N GLU A 846 13.14 32.42 -4.16
CA GLU A 846 14.31 33.16 -4.64
C GLU A 846 15.16 32.28 -5.57
N ASN A 847 15.69 32.82 -6.67
CA ASN A 847 16.62 32.09 -7.54
C ASN A 847 18.02 31.97 -6.90
N GLU A 848 18.10 31.36 -5.72
CA GLU A 848 19.35 30.76 -5.30
C GLU A 848 19.55 29.47 -6.09
N LEU A 849 20.57 29.45 -6.95
CA LEU A 849 21.12 28.19 -7.49
C LEU A 849 21.74 27.29 -6.40
N GLN A 850 21.68 27.72 -5.14
CA GLN A 850 22.16 27.03 -3.94
C GLN A 850 21.02 26.48 -3.05
N ALA A 851 19.80 27.04 -3.12
CA ALA A 851 18.63 26.55 -2.40
C ALA A 851 18.12 25.24 -3.03
N GLN A 852 18.64 24.11 -2.56
CA GLN A 852 18.22 22.80 -3.03
C GLN A 852 16.95 22.34 -2.31
N THR A 853 15.86 22.19 -3.06
CA THR A 853 14.72 21.37 -2.63
C THR A 853 15.13 19.90 -2.54
N CYS A 854 14.26 19.05 -1.99
CA CYS A 854 14.44 17.60 -2.05
C CYS A 854 14.47 17.01 -3.48
N LEU A 855 14.22 17.82 -4.52
CA LEU A 855 14.32 17.48 -5.95
C LEU A 855 15.37 18.32 -6.71
N GLY A 856 16.12 19.20 -6.03
CA GLY A 856 17.13 20.07 -6.63
C GLY A 856 16.70 21.54 -6.74
N ILE A 857 17.28 22.26 -7.71
CA ILE A 857 17.12 23.71 -7.90
C ILE A 857 15.81 24.10 -8.61
N VAL A 858 15.40 25.38 -8.46
CA VAL A 858 14.18 25.94 -9.04
C VAL A 858 14.50 27.10 -10.03
N PRO A 859 15.02 26.79 -11.23
CA PRO A 859 15.47 27.81 -12.19
C PRO A 859 14.32 28.71 -12.69
N HIS A 860 14.62 29.98 -12.98
CA HIS A 860 13.70 30.91 -13.65
C HIS A 860 13.33 30.44 -15.06
N THR A 861 14.35 30.26 -15.90
CA THR A 861 14.21 29.88 -17.30
C THR A 861 15.08 28.66 -17.58
N ILE A 862 14.54 27.71 -18.34
CA ILE A 862 15.27 26.56 -18.90
C ILE A 862 15.24 26.71 -20.42
N ARG A 863 16.40 26.87 -21.07
CA ARG A 863 16.52 26.82 -22.55
C ARG A 863 17.35 25.61 -22.95
N GLY A 864 16.80 24.73 -23.78
CA GLY A 864 17.50 23.55 -24.29
C GLY A 864 17.65 23.56 -25.80
N PHE A 865 18.78 23.05 -26.29
CA PHE A 865 19.15 23.02 -27.71
C PHE A 865 19.51 21.60 -28.13
N LEU A 866 18.62 20.92 -28.85
CA LEU A 866 18.77 19.52 -29.26
C LEU A 866 19.76 19.34 -30.43
N GLY A 867 20.19 20.42 -31.09
CA GLY A 867 21.33 20.41 -32.02
C GLY A 867 22.69 20.28 -31.31
N ARG A 868 22.80 20.72 -30.05
CA ARG A 868 24.04 20.72 -29.25
C ARG A 868 23.97 19.84 -27.99
N TYR A 869 22.80 19.28 -27.68
CA TYR A 869 22.49 18.57 -26.43
C TYR A 869 22.86 19.38 -25.16
N SER A 870 22.68 20.69 -25.21
CA SER A 870 23.02 21.63 -24.13
C SER A 870 21.77 22.30 -23.55
N THR A 871 21.77 22.48 -22.23
CA THR A 871 20.75 23.27 -21.51
C THR A 871 21.43 24.44 -20.82
N ILE A 872 20.80 25.62 -20.85
CA ILE A 872 21.23 26.82 -20.14
C ILE A 872 20.10 27.32 -19.23
N LEU A 873 20.47 27.88 -18.08
CA LEU A 873 19.53 28.31 -17.02
C LEU A 873 19.63 29.83 -16.74
N PRO A 874 19.28 30.69 -17.71
CA PRO A 874 19.34 32.14 -17.49
C PRO A 874 18.28 32.57 -16.47
N SER A 875 18.59 33.62 -15.72
CA SER A 875 17.62 34.35 -14.89
C SER A 875 17.55 35.79 -15.36
N GLY A 876 16.35 36.38 -15.35
CA GLY A 876 16.11 37.76 -15.78
C GLY A 876 15.10 38.45 -14.88
N GLU A 877 15.41 39.69 -14.50
CA GLU A 877 14.52 40.52 -13.71
C GLU A 877 13.30 41.00 -14.52
N GLY A 878 12.19 41.26 -13.84
CA GLY A 878 10.94 41.68 -14.46
C GLY A 878 10.99 43.13 -14.94
N PHE A 879 11.29 43.29 -16.22
CA PHE A 879 11.41 44.56 -16.93
C PHE A 879 10.27 45.56 -16.62
N SER A 880 10.65 46.78 -16.25
CA SER A 880 9.74 47.84 -15.77
C SER A 880 8.76 48.32 -16.85
N GLN A 881 9.15 48.30 -18.12
CA GLN A 881 8.31 48.64 -19.27
C GLN A 881 7.74 47.40 -19.99
N CYS A 882 7.70 46.24 -19.34
CA CYS A 882 7.15 45.02 -19.93
C CYS A 882 5.67 45.20 -20.31
N VAL A 883 5.33 44.85 -21.56
CA VAL A 883 3.98 44.94 -22.15
C VAL A 883 2.95 43.98 -21.54
N ALA A 884 3.35 43.08 -20.63
CA ALA A 884 2.45 42.14 -19.97
C ALA A 884 2.43 42.29 -18.43
N CYS A 885 3.59 42.21 -17.76
CA CYS A 885 3.64 42.16 -16.29
C CYS A 885 4.15 43.45 -15.62
N SER A 886 4.32 44.57 -16.34
CA SER A 886 4.66 45.85 -15.71
C SER A 886 3.54 46.35 -14.79
N SER A 887 3.90 47.13 -13.78
CA SER A 887 2.93 47.75 -12.87
C SER A 887 1.94 48.65 -13.62
N LYS A 888 2.41 49.40 -14.64
CA LYS A 888 1.57 50.20 -15.54
C LYS A 888 0.46 49.39 -16.21
N VAL A 889 0.83 48.26 -16.84
CA VAL A 889 -0.13 47.40 -17.56
C VAL A 889 -1.09 46.70 -16.60
N ILE A 890 -0.59 46.18 -15.47
CA ILE A 890 -1.44 45.54 -14.45
C ILE A 890 -2.43 46.54 -13.85
N HIS A 891 -2.03 47.80 -13.60
CA HIS A 891 -2.91 48.86 -13.11
C HIS A 891 -4.00 49.20 -14.14
N ALA A 892 -3.60 49.46 -15.39
CA ALA A 892 -4.53 49.78 -16.48
C ALA A 892 -5.55 48.65 -16.72
N TYR A 893 -5.14 47.39 -16.59
CA TYR A 893 -6.03 46.23 -16.63
C TYR A 893 -6.97 46.16 -15.41
N LYS A 894 -6.47 46.38 -14.19
CA LYS A 894 -7.30 46.34 -12.97
C LYS A 894 -8.36 47.46 -12.94
N GLU A 895 -8.04 48.64 -13.45
CA GLU A 895 -8.99 49.78 -13.56
C GLU A 895 -9.93 49.65 -14.76
N GLY A 896 -9.38 49.40 -15.95
CA GLY A 896 -10.13 49.43 -17.22
C GLY A 896 -10.82 48.12 -17.58
N ARG A 897 -10.42 47.00 -16.97
CA ARG A 897 -10.91 45.63 -17.24
C ARG A 897 -11.09 45.38 -18.75
N PHE A 898 -12.28 44.99 -19.18
CA PHE A 898 -12.57 44.71 -20.59
C PHE A 898 -12.39 45.92 -21.53
N ASN A 899 -12.62 47.16 -21.07
CA ASN A 899 -12.44 48.35 -21.90
C ASN A 899 -10.96 48.62 -22.21
N PHE A 900 -10.06 48.27 -21.29
CA PHE A 900 -8.62 48.30 -21.53
C PHE A 900 -8.23 47.23 -22.56
N LEU A 901 -8.73 46.00 -22.40
CA LEU A 901 -8.46 44.89 -23.33
C LEU A 901 -8.96 45.19 -24.76
N MET A 902 -10.13 45.79 -24.90
CA MET A 902 -10.67 46.20 -26.21
C MET A 902 -9.78 47.23 -26.93
N LYS A 903 -9.04 48.10 -26.22
CA LYS A 903 -8.02 48.95 -26.84
C LYS A 903 -6.84 48.11 -27.31
N VAL A 904 -6.30 47.23 -26.47
CA VAL A 904 -5.17 46.36 -26.81
C VAL A 904 -5.44 45.45 -28.02
N PHE A 905 -6.67 44.94 -28.19
CA PHE A 905 -7.00 44.10 -29.34
C PHE A 905 -7.10 44.90 -30.64
N ASN A 906 -7.59 46.14 -30.59
CA ASN A 906 -7.83 46.97 -31.77
C ASN A 906 -6.65 47.88 -32.15
N GLU A 907 -5.83 48.31 -31.19
CA GLU A 907 -4.74 49.28 -31.35
C GLU A 907 -3.38 48.60 -31.15
N VAL A 908 -2.67 48.32 -32.24
CA VAL A 908 -1.40 47.54 -32.22
C VAL A 908 -0.33 48.13 -31.30
N ASN A 909 -0.18 49.46 -31.29
CA ASN A 909 0.92 50.15 -30.59
C ASN A 909 0.55 50.55 -29.15
N TYR A 910 -0.71 50.39 -28.74
CA TYR A 910 -1.22 50.92 -27.46
C TYR A 910 -0.46 50.39 -26.23
N LEU A 911 0.03 49.15 -26.28
CA LEU A 911 0.87 48.58 -25.22
C LEU A 911 2.26 49.22 -25.14
N GLU A 912 2.86 49.58 -26.28
CA GLU A 912 4.20 50.20 -26.33
C GLU A 912 4.16 51.67 -25.90
N ASP A 913 3.10 52.37 -26.30
CA ASP A 913 2.80 53.74 -25.86
C ASP A 913 2.52 53.76 -24.34
N LEU A 914 1.72 52.83 -23.81
CA LEU A 914 1.40 52.76 -22.37
C LEU A 914 2.62 52.47 -21.49
N THR A 915 3.51 51.57 -21.92
CA THR A 915 4.68 51.22 -21.10
C THR A 915 5.81 52.25 -21.19
N GLY A 916 5.86 53.04 -22.27
CA GLY A 916 7.00 53.88 -22.65
C GLY A 916 8.08 53.10 -23.40
N LEU A 917 7.77 51.88 -23.88
CA LEU A 917 8.69 51.07 -24.68
C LEU A 917 8.99 51.75 -26.02
N ARG A 918 8.00 52.42 -26.62
CA ARG A 918 8.19 53.18 -27.85
C ARG A 918 9.12 54.39 -27.68
N GLU A 919 9.04 55.07 -26.55
CA GLU A 919 9.96 56.17 -26.21
C GLU A 919 11.40 55.65 -26.09
N MET A 920 11.59 54.48 -25.44
CA MET A 920 12.89 53.80 -25.36
C MET A 920 13.42 53.41 -26.75
N GLN A 921 12.61 52.77 -27.59
CA GLN A 921 12.98 52.42 -28.97
C GLN A 921 13.39 53.66 -29.78
N LEU A 922 12.64 54.77 -29.63
CA LEU A 922 12.95 56.03 -30.31
C LEU A 922 14.24 56.66 -29.78
N SER A 923 14.50 56.65 -28.47
CA SER A 923 15.78 57.13 -27.93
C SER A 923 16.97 56.32 -28.45
N THR A 924 16.89 54.98 -28.49
CA THR A 924 17.99 54.16 -29.02
C THR A 924 18.25 54.40 -30.51
N ASN A 925 17.19 54.57 -31.32
CA ASN A 925 17.37 54.95 -32.73
C ASN A 925 17.98 56.37 -32.89
N ILE A 926 17.68 57.30 -31.97
CA ILE A 926 18.28 58.64 -31.97
C ILE A 926 19.76 58.57 -31.56
N ASP A 927 20.09 57.78 -30.54
CA ASP A 927 21.47 57.58 -30.09
C ASP A 927 22.32 56.90 -31.17
N GLU A 928 21.79 55.88 -31.87
CA GLU A 928 22.46 55.27 -33.05
C GLU A 928 22.65 56.27 -34.20
N ILE A 929 21.70 57.18 -34.43
CA ILE A 929 21.83 58.25 -35.43
C ILE A 929 22.86 59.31 -35.00
N ILE A 930 22.98 59.59 -33.70
CA ILE A 930 23.96 60.54 -33.15
C ILE A 930 25.38 59.95 -33.22
N GLU A 931 25.59 58.70 -32.81
CA GLU A 931 26.89 58.00 -32.96
C GLU A 931 27.34 57.92 -34.43
N LEU A 932 26.40 57.82 -35.38
CA LEU A 932 26.69 57.88 -36.83
C LEU A 932 26.90 59.30 -37.36
N SER A 933 26.62 60.34 -36.57
CA SER A 933 26.80 61.76 -36.96
C SER A 933 28.07 62.40 -36.40
N ASP A 934 28.61 61.87 -35.30
CA ASP A 934 29.83 62.39 -34.66
C ASP A 934 31.12 62.07 -35.45
N ASP A 935 31.06 61.20 -36.46
CA ASP A 935 32.19 60.90 -37.38
C ASP A 935 32.34 61.93 -38.54
N GLU A 936 31.48 62.97 -38.63
CA GLU A 936 31.64 64.10 -39.57
C GLU A 936 31.72 65.49 -38.88
N SER A 937 32.63 65.70 -37.92
CA SER A 937 33.40 66.97 -37.86
C SER A 937 34.60 67.04 -36.89
N ILE A 938 35.77 67.35 -37.49
CA ILE A 938 37.09 67.79 -36.94
C ILE A 938 38.19 66.71 -36.88
#